data_AF-A0A0N4VJ73-F1
#
_entry.id   AF-A0A0N4VJ73-F1
#
_cell.length_a   1.000
_cell.length_b   1.000
_cell.length_c   1.000
_cell.angle_alpha   90.00
_cell.angle_beta   90.00
_cell.angle_gamma   90.00
#
_symmetry.space_group_name_H-M   'P 1'
#
loop_
_entity.id
_entity.type
_entity.pdbx_description
1 polymer ?
#
loop_
_entity_poly.entity_id
_entity_poly.type
_entity_poly.pdbx_seq_one_letter_code
_entity_poly.pdbx_strand_id
1 'polypeptide(L)'
;MIRFNIEDVEQFIRQNVLWSKLPEEVRIVLGSSQREYDKLVLEYSIKNQLRYKGNIVRHVKRNEEQYYDIMLKYSETHLMLYPYHLQDIVVCGLRMTPFNYYMNIVMGLMTAEKSYDSLPNFTAADTMRLLGIGRNQYIELMNQNRCNKRLFRRNKTIRELLPSKPVQIPIEPWWLICSGNILESDAKQLSKDEKDVLDMLIDEGPQLAGTLDVNLVQSLYNRGLAYIDVPVYDGDFIFVPTLDGFVMNRVLGDYFENLLYQIFVAIDEQTTVKELSEMLNIDLALVKNAVSVFCRLGFAKKRVTGLENLALHVTWTSMTTSISTGWGELSTSLVSPCGADEEDDSEFGTAETSSSSNNLAASLSPPINTPLSATETVKRIAFLFDSTLTAFLMMGNLSASLKNHAVTLFEVGKLSDEALDSFIEELQNVKLFVEGEAQRYSEHAQMLLLMIRALREDSELDLIRGESLWSLDHATQVTHIYNFFCWDVCTSWFRLYLYKVLCAGPISMYIPKGTRVSELPHAFWKSKRLLLNTAAHEPVIVSVHSCLASLNDTLQTHAVFLQASHSALFFFFENFSQHPSVQKLRELLSLNVLCGYVILIKRRFAALPKTDETLIKKVPSYRRGMNGDETFSDFLVLDCVFGIPLFDEPLSRIICQRIKSTSLFAPKKYLDFCFSSLVSDDSYRWLPPTQPLLFDGSNISVYTFP
;
A
#
# COMPACT_ATOMS: atom_id res chain seq x y z
N MET A 1 -6.18 -39.51 -2.47
CA MET A 1 -7.04 -38.97 -1.41
C MET A 1 -6.94 -37.46 -1.47
N ILE A 2 -7.90 -36.81 -2.12
CA ILE A 2 -7.97 -35.35 -2.19
C ILE A 2 -8.38 -34.90 -0.78
N ARG A 3 -7.50 -34.17 -0.09
CA ARG A 3 -7.88 -33.46 1.14
C ARG A 3 -8.74 -32.28 0.69
N PHE A 4 -10.07 -32.44 0.76
CA PHE A 4 -10.98 -31.30 0.63
C PHE A 4 -10.66 -30.30 1.74
N ASN A 5 -10.49 -29.03 1.36
CA ASN A 5 -10.10 -27.97 2.27
C ASN A 5 -11.36 -27.26 2.79
N ILE A 6 -11.28 -26.60 3.94
CA ILE A 6 -12.42 -25.84 4.51
C ILE A 6 -12.90 -24.74 3.53
N GLU A 7 -11.99 -24.22 2.70
CA GLU A 7 -12.26 -23.24 1.63
C GLU A 7 -13.29 -23.72 0.61
N ASP A 8 -13.32 -25.02 0.29
CA ASP A 8 -14.30 -25.58 -0.64
C ASP A 8 -15.73 -25.48 -0.07
N VAL A 9 -15.88 -25.64 1.25
CA VAL A 9 -17.17 -25.53 1.95
C VAL A 9 -17.66 -24.08 1.95
N GLU A 10 -16.76 -23.13 2.16
CA GLU A 10 -17.08 -21.69 2.14
C GLU A 10 -17.61 -21.22 0.78
N GLN A 11 -17.10 -21.78 -0.32
CA GLN A 11 -17.59 -21.48 -1.67
C GLN A 11 -19.08 -21.86 -1.84
N PHE A 12 -19.50 -23.02 -1.31
CA PHE A 12 -20.90 -23.43 -1.35
C PHE A 12 -21.78 -22.56 -0.45
N ILE A 13 -21.25 -22.08 0.68
CA ILE A 13 -21.95 -21.13 1.56
C ILE A 13 -22.17 -19.81 0.81
N ARG A 14 -21.12 -19.29 0.15
CA ARG A 14 -21.18 -18.05 -0.65
C ARG A 14 -22.19 -18.15 -1.81
N GLN A 15 -22.33 -19.33 -2.41
CA GLN A 15 -23.31 -19.62 -3.46
C GLN A 15 -24.73 -19.91 -2.92
N ASN A 16 -24.95 -19.80 -1.61
CA ASN A 16 -26.24 -20.05 -0.98
C ASN A 16 -26.80 -21.48 -1.23
N VAL A 17 -25.91 -22.47 -1.26
CA VAL A 17 -26.29 -23.88 -1.44
C VAL A 17 -26.81 -24.45 -0.12
N LEU A 18 -28.01 -25.04 -0.14
CA LEU A 18 -28.58 -25.71 1.04
C LEU A 18 -27.93 -27.08 1.26
N TRP A 19 -27.94 -27.56 2.50
CA TRP A 19 -27.44 -28.90 2.87
C TRP A 19 -27.93 -30.00 1.93
N SER A 20 -29.23 -29.98 1.57
CA SER A 20 -29.88 -30.96 0.69
C SER A 20 -29.39 -30.96 -0.77
N LYS A 21 -28.67 -29.91 -1.19
CA LYS A 21 -28.09 -29.77 -2.53
C LYS A 21 -26.56 -29.86 -2.55
N LEU A 22 -25.91 -29.98 -1.39
CA LEU A 22 -24.46 -30.16 -1.32
C LEU A 22 -24.01 -31.47 -1.99
N PRO A 23 -22.86 -31.46 -2.70
CA PRO A 23 -22.23 -32.67 -3.20
C PRO A 23 -21.95 -33.68 -2.08
N GLU A 24 -22.06 -34.97 -2.41
CA GLU A 24 -21.91 -36.06 -1.45
C GLU A 24 -20.50 -36.11 -0.85
N GLU A 25 -19.49 -35.77 -1.65
CA GLU A 25 -18.10 -35.64 -1.22
C GLU A 25 -17.94 -34.62 -0.07
N VAL A 26 -18.56 -33.44 -0.22
CA VAL A 26 -18.52 -32.37 0.79
C VAL A 26 -19.30 -32.76 2.05
N ARG A 27 -20.43 -33.45 1.89
CA ARG A 27 -21.17 -33.99 3.04
C ARG A 27 -20.33 -35.00 3.82
N ILE A 28 -19.59 -35.87 3.15
CA ILE A 28 -18.70 -36.85 3.80
C ILE A 28 -17.60 -36.13 4.60
N VAL A 29 -17.01 -35.06 4.06
CA VAL A 29 -16.02 -34.22 4.74
C VAL A 29 -16.58 -33.61 6.03
N LEU A 30 -17.84 -33.18 6.01
CA LEU A 30 -18.57 -32.64 7.16
C LEU A 30 -19.15 -33.72 8.09
N GLY A 31 -18.70 -34.97 7.96
CA GLY A 31 -19.17 -36.10 8.78
C GLY A 31 -20.65 -36.44 8.55
N SER A 32 -21.20 -36.09 7.39
CA SER A 32 -22.63 -36.18 7.03
C SER A 32 -23.56 -35.51 8.04
N SER A 33 -23.05 -34.54 8.80
CA SER A 33 -23.79 -33.83 9.83
C SER A 33 -24.30 -32.49 9.31
N GLN A 34 -25.62 -32.38 9.12
CA GLN A 34 -26.24 -31.10 8.80
C GLN A 34 -25.95 -30.03 9.86
N ARG A 35 -25.85 -30.43 11.14
CA ARG A 35 -25.55 -29.50 12.24
C ARG A 35 -24.18 -28.85 12.11
N GLU A 36 -23.19 -29.58 11.60
CA GLU A 36 -21.85 -29.04 11.39
C GLU A 36 -21.85 -28.02 10.24
N TYR A 37 -22.57 -28.32 9.16
CA TYR A 37 -22.76 -27.35 8.08
C TYR A 37 -23.50 -26.09 8.55
N ASP A 38 -24.60 -26.26 9.30
CA ASP A 38 -25.36 -25.14 9.86
C ASP A 38 -24.47 -24.25 10.77
N LYS A 39 -23.60 -24.87 11.57
CA LYS A 39 -22.62 -24.15 12.40
C LYS A 39 -21.63 -23.35 11.54
N LEU A 40 -21.05 -23.98 10.51
CA LEU A 40 -20.13 -23.30 9.59
C LEU A 40 -20.82 -22.17 8.82
N VAL A 41 -22.08 -22.36 8.39
CA VAL A 41 -22.88 -21.31 7.76
C VAL A 41 -23.03 -20.11 8.70
N LEU A 42 -23.35 -20.35 9.98
CA LEU A 42 -23.50 -19.28 10.95
C LEU A 42 -22.18 -18.56 11.22
N GLU A 43 -21.08 -19.29 11.44
CA GLU A 43 -19.75 -18.73 11.68
C GLU A 43 -19.26 -17.93 10.46
N TYR A 44 -19.38 -18.47 9.25
CA TYR A 44 -19.03 -17.78 8.01
C TYR A 44 -19.86 -16.52 7.81
N SER A 45 -21.17 -16.58 8.06
CA SER A 45 -22.07 -15.42 7.88
C SER A 45 -21.76 -14.30 8.86
N ILE A 46 -21.43 -14.63 10.11
CA ILE A 46 -21.03 -13.66 11.13
C ILE A 46 -19.67 -13.03 10.78
N LYS A 47 -18.67 -13.86 10.45
CA LYS A 47 -17.31 -13.41 10.14
C LYS A 47 -17.26 -12.50 8.91
N ASN A 48 -18.12 -12.74 7.92
CA ASN A 48 -18.21 -11.94 6.70
C ASN A 48 -19.34 -10.89 6.74
N GLN A 49 -19.97 -10.65 7.90
CA GLN A 49 -21.03 -9.67 8.09
C GLN A 49 -22.16 -9.77 7.04
N LEU A 50 -22.61 -11.00 6.73
CA LEU A 50 -23.58 -11.23 5.66
C LEU A 50 -24.99 -10.76 6.07
N ARG A 51 -25.72 -10.21 5.10
CA ARG A 51 -27.13 -9.86 5.27
C ARG A 51 -27.98 -11.11 5.52
N TYR A 52 -28.89 -11.06 6.48
CA TYR A 52 -29.78 -12.17 6.82
C TYR A 52 -30.71 -12.55 5.66
N LYS A 53 -31.36 -11.53 5.08
CA LYS A 53 -32.20 -11.69 3.89
C LYS A 53 -31.31 -11.90 2.66
N GLY A 54 -31.66 -12.92 1.86
CA GLY A 54 -30.92 -13.30 0.65
C GLY A 54 -29.90 -14.42 0.88
N ASN A 55 -29.44 -14.63 2.13
CA ASN A 55 -28.46 -15.67 2.44
C ASN A 55 -29.05 -16.89 3.16
N ILE A 56 -28.35 -18.03 3.09
CA ILE A 56 -28.78 -19.29 3.70
C ILE A 56 -28.84 -19.27 5.24
N VAL A 57 -28.21 -18.29 5.89
CA VAL A 57 -28.22 -18.13 7.36
C VAL A 57 -29.63 -18.03 7.93
N ARG A 58 -30.60 -17.51 7.17
CA ARG A 58 -32.02 -17.45 7.56
C ARG A 58 -32.66 -18.81 7.84
N HIS A 59 -32.11 -19.88 7.24
CA HIS A 59 -32.57 -21.24 7.45
C HIS A 59 -31.95 -21.87 8.70
N VAL A 60 -30.79 -21.37 9.11
CA VAL A 60 -30.04 -21.83 10.29
C VAL A 60 -30.49 -21.12 11.55
N LYS A 61 -30.55 -19.78 11.52
CA LYS A 61 -31.00 -18.94 12.63
C LYS A 61 -32.32 -18.30 12.23
N ARG A 62 -33.39 -18.55 12.99
CA ARG A 62 -34.75 -18.06 12.65
C ARG A 62 -35.04 -16.61 13.06
N ASN A 63 -34.36 -16.13 14.09
CA ASN A 63 -34.55 -14.78 14.62
C ASN A 63 -33.50 -13.85 14.01
N GLU A 64 -33.96 -12.93 13.15
CA GLU A 64 -33.15 -11.95 12.43
C GLU A 64 -32.48 -10.95 13.39
N GLU A 65 -33.21 -10.42 14.36
CA GLU A 65 -32.69 -9.46 15.34
C GLU A 65 -31.56 -10.07 16.19
N GLN A 66 -31.77 -11.30 16.69
CA GLN A 66 -30.74 -12.03 17.44
C GLN A 66 -29.52 -12.37 16.58
N TYR A 67 -29.70 -12.60 15.28
CA TYR A 67 -28.57 -12.86 14.39
C TYR A 67 -27.68 -11.61 14.29
N TYR A 68 -28.28 -10.45 14.06
CA TYR A 68 -27.53 -9.20 13.96
C TYR A 68 -26.91 -8.77 15.30
N ASP A 69 -27.55 -9.02 16.43
CA ASP A 69 -26.97 -8.79 17.76
C ASP A 69 -25.70 -9.64 18.00
N ILE A 70 -25.77 -10.94 17.67
CA ILE A 70 -24.60 -11.84 17.74
C ILE A 70 -23.49 -11.37 16.78
N MET A 71 -23.85 -10.98 15.56
CA MET A 71 -22.91 -10.51 14.55
C MET A 71 -22.18 -9.24 15.01
N LEU A 72 -22.91 -8.23 15.49
CA LEU A 72 -22.31 -6.97 15.97
C LEU A 72 -21.39 -7.22 17.17
N LYS A 73 -21.83 -8.03 18.13
CA LYS A 73 -21.00 -8.40 19.28
C LYS A 73 -19.72 -9.12 18.86
N TYR A 74 -19.81 -10.02 17.88
CA TYR A 74 -18.63 -10.65 17.30
C TYR A 74 -17.71 -9.60 16.66
N SER A 75 -18.24 -8.71 15.82
CA SER A 75 -17.47 -7.65 15.16
C SER A 75 -16.79 -6.70 16.15
N GLU A 76 -17.47 -6.28 17.24
CA GLU A 76 -16.88 -5.47 18.31
C GLU A 76 -15.70 -6.19 18.99
N THR A 77 -15.87 -7.47 19.34
CA THR A 77 -14.83 -8.26 20.02
C THR A 77 -13.61 -8.54 19.13
N HIS A 78 -13.79 -8.59 17.81
CA HIS A 78 -12.74 -8.79 16.82
C HIS A 78 -12.23 -7.49 16.20
N LEU A 79 -12.67 -6.32 16.70
CA LEU A 79 -12.23 -4.99 16.26
C LEU A 79 -12.49 -4.70 14.77
N MET A 80 -13.52 -5.32 14.21
CA MET A 80 -13.88 -5.17 12.80
C MET A 80 -14.45 -3.79 12.49
N LEU A 81 -14.34 -3.37 11.23
CA LEU A 81 -14.99 -2.17 10.73
C LEU A 81 -16.52 -2.27 10.91
N TYR A 82 -17.18 -1.13 11.17
CA TYR A 82 -18.63 -1.05 11.22
C TYR A 82 -19.25 -1.50 9.89
N PRO A 83 -20.27 -2.38 9.89
CA PRO A 83 -20.87 -2.91 8.68
C PRO A 83 -21.80 -1.89 8.01
N TYR A 84 -21.23 -0.92 7.29
CA TYR A 84 -21.99 0.15 6.62
C TYR A 84 -23.04 -0.37 5.63
N HIS A 85 -22.81 -1.51 4.97
CA HIS A 85 -23.78 -2.16 4.07
C HIS A 85 -25.01 -2.74 4.80
N LEU A 86 -24.97 -2.81 6.13
CA LEU A 86 -26.08 -3.24 6.98
C LEU A 86 -26.65 -2.08 7.82
N GLN A 87 -26.24 -0.84 7.56
CA GLN A 87 -26.60 0.32 8.37
C GLN A 87 -28.11 0.54 8.44
N ASP A 88 -28.85 0.24 7.37
CA ASP A 88 -30.32 0.30 7.32
C ASP A 88 -30.99 -0.66 8.32
N ILE A 89 -30.35 -1.78 8.66
CA ILE A 89 -30.84 -2.74 9.63
C ILE A 89 -30.30 -2.43 11.03
N VAL A 90 -29.01 -2.09 11.12
CA VAL A 90 -28.32 -1.90 12.40
C VAL A 90 -28.77 -0.61 13.09
N VAL A 91 -28.95 0.48 12.34
CA VAL A 91 -29.45 1.75 12.91
C VAL A 91 -30.94 1.67 13.19
N CYS A 92 -31.75 1.17 12.24
CA CYS A 92 -33.20 1.17 12.40
C CYS A 92 -33.67 0.06 13.36
N GLY A 93 -33.16 -1.16 13.19
CA GLY A 93 -33.58 -2.33 13.97
C GLY A 93 -32.93 -2.42 15.36
N LEU A 94 -31.64 -2.08 15.48
CA LEU A 94 -30.89 -2.26 16.73
C LEU A 94 -30.52 -0.94 17.44
N ARG A 95 -30.82 0.22 16.82
CA ARG A 95 -30.46 1.56 17.32
C ARG A 95 -28.95 1.73 17.58
N MET A 96 -28.14 0.98 16.83
CA MET A 96 -26.68 1.01 16.94
C MET A 96 -26.09 1.92 15.86
N THR A 97 -25.73 3.15 16.23
CA THR A 97 -25.04 4.08 15.34
C THR A 97 -23.55 3.71 15.22
N PRO A 98 -22.87 4.11 14.12
CA PRO A 98 -21.43 3.95 13.99
C PRO A 98 -20.67 4.53 15.19
N PHE A 99 -21.07 5.73 15.65
CA PHE A 99 -20.50 6.38 16.83
C PHE A 99 -20.59 5.48 18.08
N ASN A 100 -21.78 4.93 18.38
CA ASN A 100 -21.96 4.05 19.53
C ASN A 100 -21.18 2.74 19.41
N TYR A 101 -21.08 2.19 18.20
CA TYR A 101 -20.29 0.99 17.93
C TYR A 101 -18.80 1.20 18.22
N TYR A 102 -18.19 2.26 17.68
CA TYR A 102 -16.77 2.55 17.95
C TYR A 102 -16.53 2.96 19.41
N MET A 103 -17.50 3.62 20.05
CA MET A 103 -17.46 3.89 21.48
C MET A 103 -17.36 2.59 22.30
N ASN A 104 -18.16 1.57 21.96
CA ASN A 104 -18.10 0.25 22.59
C ASN A 104 -16.73 -0.43 22.38
N ILE A 105 -16.18 -0.35 21.16
CA ILE A 105 -14.85 -0.90 20.84
C ILE A 105 -13.77 -0.23 21.70
N VAL A 106 -13.72 1.11 21.73
CA VAL A 106 -12.71 1.85 22.51
C VAL A 106 -12.87 1.57 24.00
N MET A 107 -14.10 1.53 24.52
CA MET A 107 -14.37 1.14 25.91
C MET A 107 -13.88 -0.28 26.22
N GLY A 108 -14.10 -1.23 25.31
CA GLY A 108 -13.62 -2.61 25.39
C GLY A 108 -12.09 -2.68 25.42
N LEU A 109 -11.41 -1.94 24.54
CA LEU A 109 -9.95 -1.84 24.49
C LEU A 109 -9.38 -1.27 25.79
N MET A 110 -9.95 -0.19 26.31
CA MET A 110 -9.51 0.44 27.55
C MET A 110 -9.72 -0.47 28.76
N THR A 111 -10.85 -1.20 28.79
CA THR A 111 -11.18 -2.15 29.86
C THR A 111 -10.24 -3.35 29.84
N ALA A 112 -9.87 -3.83 28.65
CA ALA A 112 -8.91 -4.90 28.46
C ALA A 112 -7.43 -4.45 28.52
N GLU A 113 -7.17 -3.16 28.73
CA GLU A 113 -5.84 -2.53 28.72
C GLU A 113 -4.99 -2.86 27.48
N LYS A 114 -5.64 -3.00 26.31
CA LYS A 114 -4.97 -3.24 25.03
C LYS A 114 -4.44 -1.94 24.41
N SER A 115 -3.39 -2.06 23.59
CA SER A 115 -2.87 -0.93 22.80
C SER A 115 -3.86 -0.51 21.71
N TYR A 116 -3.90 0.78 21.40
CA TYR A 116 -4.62 1.31 20.24
C TYR A 116 -4.13 0.66 18.93
N ASP A 117 -2.85 0.28 18.87
CA ASP A 117 -2.23 -0.38 17.71
C ASP A 117 -2.82 -1.76 17.39
N SER A 118 -3.74 -2.27 18.22
CA SER A 118 -4.48 -3.50 17.94
C SER A 118 -5.69 -3.31 17.02
N LEU A 119 -6.13 -2.06 16.79
CA LEU A 119 -7.19 -1.75 15.84
C LEU A 119 -6.68 -1.93 14.39
N PRO A 120 -7.43 -2.63 13.52
CA PRO A 120 -7.24 -2.59 12.07
C PRO A 120 -7.16 -1.16 11.52
N ASN A 121 -6.50 -0.94 10.39
CA ASN A 121 -6.19 0.41 9.89
C ASN A 121 -7.45 1.19 9.54
N PHE A 122 -8.37 0.56 8.81
CA PHE A 122 -9.65 1.20 8.45
C PHE A 122 -10.57 1.39 9.66
N THR A 123 -10.55 0.47 10.63
CA THR A 123 -11.27 0.62 11.91
C THR A 123 -10.72 1.79 12.71
N ALA A 124 -9.39 1.95 12.77
CA ALA A 124 -8.73 3.05 13.46
C ALA A 124 -9.00 4.40 12.77
N ALA A 125 -8.95 4.43 11.43
CA ALA A 125 -9.29 5.61 10.64
C ALA A 125 -10.73 6.08 10.92
N ASP A 126 -11.69 5.16 10.94
CA ASP A 126 -13.08 5.53 11.23
C ASP A 126 -13.31 5.91 12.70
N THR A 127 -12.60 5.25 13.62
CA THR A 127 -12.59 5.62 15.05
C THR A 127 -12.08 7.06 15.22
N MET A 128 -11.01 7.43 14.53
CA MET A 128 -10.48 8.79 14.54
C MET A 128 -11.50 9.77 13.92
N ARG A 129 -12.11 9.42 12.78
CA ARG A 129 -13.10 10.25 12.10
C ARG A 129 -14.34 10.55 12.94
N LEU A 130 -14.86 9.55 13.66
CA LEU A 130 -16.11 9.67 14.41
C LEU A 130 -15.92 10.10 15.87
N LEU A 131 -14.89 9.60 16.56
CA LEU A 131 -14.64 9.89 17.97
C LEU A 131 -13.59 10.98 18.19
N GLY A 132 -12.72 11.25 17.20
CA GLY A 132 -11.56 12.13 17.39
C GLY A 132 -10.47 11.52 18.27
N ILE A 133 -10.48 10.19 18.44
CA ILE A 133 -9.51 9.46 19.27
C ILE A 133 -8.50 8.75 18.38
N GLY A 134 -7.32 9.35 18.23
CA GLY A 134 -6.15 8.73 17.65
C GLY A 134 -5.30 8.04 18.71
N ARG A 135 -4.15 7.50 18.29
CA ARG A 135 -3.21 6.78 19.17
C ARG A 135 -2.78 7.62 20.39
N ASN A 136 -2.41 8.88 20.17
CA ASN A 136 -1.92 9.76 21.23
C ASN A 136 -3.05 10.11 22.21
N GLN A 137 -4.22 10.47 21.70
CA GLN A 137 -5.40 10.76 22.52
C GLN A 137 -5.82 9.53 23.33
N TYR A 138 -5.75 8.33 22.75
CA TYR A 138 -6.02 7.09 23.48
C TYR A 138 -5.02 6.86 24.63
N ILE A 139 -3.73 7.06 24.39
CA ILE A 139 -2.69 6.93 25.42
C ILE A 139 -2.96 7.91 26.58
N GLU A 140 -3.30 9.16 26.28
CA GLU A 140 -3.68 10.16 27.28
C GLU A 140 -4.90 9.73 28.10
N LEU A 141 -5.98 9.29 27.43
CA LEU A 141 -7.20 8.79 28.08
C LEU A 141 -6.93 7.57 28.97
N MET A 142 -6.07 6.65 28.50
CA MET A 142 -5.63 5.49 29.27
C MET A 142 -4.84 5.87 30.52
N ASN A 143 -3.93 6.85 30.40
CA ASN A 143 -3.17 7.37 31.52
C ASN A 143 -4.09 8.07 32.54
N GLN A 144 -5.05 8.87 32.08
CA GLN A 144 -6.07 9.48 32.95
C GLN A 144 -6.90 8.42 33.69
N ASN A 145 -7.33 7.37 33.00
CA ASN A 145 -8.08 6.25 33.59
C ASN A 145 -7.26 5.52 34.67
N ARG A 146 -5.96 5.26 34.42
CA ARG A 146 -5.05 4.64 35.41
C ARG A 146 -4.83 5.53 36.63
N CYS A 147 -4.70 6.84 36.44
CA CYS A 147 -4.55 7.81 37.53
C CYS A 147 -5.81 7.92 38.39
N ASN A 148 -7.00 7.84 37.79
CA ASN A 148 -8.28 7.87 38.51
C ASN A 148 -8.47 6.68 39.45
N LYS A 149 -7.86 5.52 39.18
CA LYS A 149 -7.92 4.33 40.06
C LYS A 149 -7.10 4.49 41.36
N ARG A 150 -6.25 5.51 41.50
CA ARG A 150 -5.22 5.59 42.57
C ARG A 150 -5.48 6.61 43.67
N LEU A 151 -6.48 7.48 43.56
CA LEU A 151 -6.75 8.56 44.52
C LEU A 151 -8.24 8.64 44.87
N PHE A 152 -8.56 9.01 46.11
CA PHE A 152 -9.90 9.15 46.71
C PHE A 152 -10.81 10.22 46.04
N ARG A 153 -10.84 10.31 44.71
CA ARG A 153 -11.79 11.08 43.90
C ARG A 153 -12.89 10.14 43.40
N ARG A 154 -14.10 10.66 43.18
CA ARG A 154 -15.20 9.92 42.54
C ARG A 154 -14.68 9.20 41.29
N ASN A 155 -14.79 7.88 41.25
CA ASN A 155 -14.42 7.06 40.10
C ASN A 155 -15.27 7.50 38.89
N LYS A 156 -14.71 8.32 38.00
CA LYS A 156 -15.34 8.58 36.70
C LYS A 156 -15.40 7.27 35.93
N THR A 157 -16.57 6.93 35.39
CA THR A 157 -16.67 5.76 34.51
C THR A 157 -15.89 6.00 33.21
N ILE A 158 -15.43 4.95 32.53
CA ILE A 158 -14.72 5.10 31.24
C ILE A 158 -15.57 5.88 30.24
N ARG A 159 -16.89 5.70 30.29
CA ARG A 159 -17.86 6.42 29.46
C ARG A 159 -17.86 7.94 29.70
N GLU A 160 -17.52 8.40 30.90
CA GLU A 160 -17.39 9.84 31.21
C GLU A 160 -16.06 10.44 30.73
N LEU A 161 -15.06 9.62 30.40
CA LEU A 161 -13.79 10.08 29.84
C LEU A 161 -13.85 10.23 28.32
N LEU A 162 -14.76 9.49 27.69
CA LEU A 162 -14.90 9.44 26.25
C LEU A 162 -15.89 10.50 25.72
N PRO A 163 -15.82 10.86 24.43
CA PRO A 163 -16.71 11.84 23.81
C PRO A 163 -18.19 11.47 23.97
N SER A 164 -19.03 12.48 24.24
CA SER A 164 -20.48 12.29 24.35
C SER A 164 -21.24 12.54 23.04
N LYS A 165 -20.57 13.15 22.05
CA LYS A 165 -21.10 13.47 20.73
C LYS A 165 -20.07 13.11 19.66
N PRO A 166 -20.51 12.74 18.45
CA PRO A 166 -19.62 12.52 17.33
C PRO A 166 -18.91 13.82 16.93
N VAL A 167 -17.71 13.67 16.38
CA VAL A 167 -17.02 14.74 15.65
C VAL A 167 -17.85 15.12 14.43
N GLN A 168 -17.88 16.41 14.08
CA GLN A 168 -18.54 16.85 12.86
C GLN A 168 -17.77 16.33 11.64
N ILE A 169 -18.43 15.50 10.84
CA ILE A 169 -17.86 14.95 9.61
C ILE A 169 -18.20 15.83 8.41
N PRO A 170 -17.32 15.92 7.39
CA PRO A 170 -17.66 16.57 6.14
C PRO A 170 -18.63 15.68 5.36
N ILE A 171 -19.90 16.08 5.35
CA ILE A 171 -20.96 15.42 4.57
C ILE A 171 -20.91 15.97 3.15
N GLU A 172 -20.81 15.10 2.15
CA GLU A 172 -20.82 15.55 0.74
C GLU A 172 -22.25 15.73 0.22
N PRO A 173 -22.48 16.66 -0.72
CA PRO A 173 -23.82 16.95 -1.23
C PRO A 173 -24.49 15.76 -1.93
N TRP A 174 -23.73 14.86 -2.54
CA TRP A 174 -24.25 13.70 -3.26
C TRP A 174 -24.59 12.51 -2.34
N TRP A 175 -24.33 12.61 -1.05
CA TRP A 175 -24.67 11.57 -0.07
C TRP A 175 -26.18 11.57 0.20
N LEU A 176 -26.70 10.43 0.66
CA LEU A 176 -28.10 10.26 1.01
C LEU A 176 -28.27 10.33 2.53
N ILE A 177 -29.21 11.15 2.99
CA ILE A 177 -29.67 11.12 4.37
C ILE A 177 -30.86 10.17 4.48
N CYS A 178 -30.86 9.30 5.49
CA CYS A 178 -31.88 8.29 5.74
C CYS A 178 -32.43 8.44 7.15
N SER A 179 -33.72 8.13 7.36
CA SER A 179 -34.35 8.13 8.69
C SER A 179 -33.75 7.01 9.56
N GLY A 180 -33.30 7.35 10.76
CA GLY A 180 -32.90 6.38 11.78
C GLY A 180 -34.09 5.86 12.59
N ASN A 181 -33.80 5.27 13.75
CA ASN A 181 -34.85 4.84 14.70
C ASN A 181 -35.24 6.01 15.63
N ILE A 182 -36.42 6.59 15.37
CA ILE A 182 -36.91 7.80 16.03
C ILE A 182 -37.92 7.42 17.12
N LEU A 183 -37.64 7.80 18.37
CA LEU A 183 -38.61 7.63 19.47
C LEU A 183 -39.42 8.90 19.71
N GLU A 184 -40.58 8.76 20.35
CA GLU A 184 -41.43 9.90 20.75
C GLU A 184 -40.71 10.92 21.64
N SER A 185 -39.74 10.47 22.45
CA SER A 185 -38.91 11.35 23.28
C SER A 185 -38.03 12.26 22.44
N ASP A 186 -37.57 11.76 21.31
CA ASP A 186 -36.60 12.42 20.45
C ASP A 186 -37.31 13.52 19.64
N ALA A 187 -38.52 13.22 19.14
CA ALA A 187 -39.38 14.17 18.44
C ALA A 187 -39.75 15.41 19.27
N LYS A 188 -39.84 15.30 20.60
CA LYS A 188 -40.19 16.44 21.48
C LYS A 188 -39.10 17.52 21.55
N GLN A 189 -37.85 17.15 21.27
CA GLN A 189 -36.68 18.03 21.41
C GLN A 189 -36.21 18.63 20.08
N LEU A 190 -36.95 18.40 18.98
CA LEU A 190 -36.60 18.90 17.65
C LEU A 190 -37.19 20.29 17.41
N SER A 191 -36.46 21.13 16.66
CA SER A 191 -37.00 22.36 16.09
C SER A 191 -38.10 22.05 15.06
N LYS A 192 -38.84 23.07 14.60
CA LYS A 192 -39.84 22.87 13.55
C LYS A 192 -39.18 22.39 12.26
N ASP A 193 -38.11 23.04 11.84
CA ASP A 193 -37.43 22.71 10.59
C ASP A 193 -36.77 21.32 10.64
N GLU A 194 -36.24 20.90 11.81
CA GLU A 194 -35.72 19.55 12.01
C GLU A 194 -36.83 18.49 11.89
N LYS A 195 -38.04 18.78 12.37
CA LYS A 195 -39.20 17.88 12.24
C LYS A 195 -39.67 17.79 10.81
N ASP A 196 -39.79 18.91 10.11
CA ASP A 196 -40.26 18.94 8.73
C ASP A 196 -39.33 18.10 7.82
N VAL A 197 -38.00 18.18 8.03
CA VAL A 197 -37.03 17.31 7.33
C VAL A 197 -37.17 15.85 7.76
N LEU A 198 -37.39 15.56 9.04
CA LEU A 198 -37.53 14.19 9.53
C LEU A 198 -38.80 13.51 9.00
N ASP A 199 -39.92 14.24 8.99
CA ASP A 199 -41.20 13.78 8.45
C ASP A 199 -41.06 13.49 6.95
N MET A 200 -40.37 14.36 6.20
CA MET A 200 -40.02 14.10 4.80
C MET A 200 -39.21 12.81 4.61
N LEU A 201 -38.22 12.55 5.48
CA LEU A 201 -37.42 11.31 5.40
C LEU A 201 -38.24 10.05 5.71
N ILE A 202 -39.23 10.16 6.59
CA ILE A 202 -40.14 9.06 6.93
C ILE A 202 -41.13 8.78 5.79
N ASP A 203 -41.71 9.84 5.21
CA ASP A 203 -42.80 9.74 4.24
C ASP A 203 -42.30 9.45 2.82
N GLU A 204 -41.24 10.14 2.39
CA GLU A 204 -40.71 10.09 1.02
C GLU A 204 -39.48 9.18 0.90
N GLY A 205 -38.84 8.83 2.03
CA GLY A 205 -37.63 8.00 2.06
C GLY A 205 -36.33 8.81 1.94
N PRO A 206 -35.21 8.16 1.57
CA PRO A 206 -33.89 8.79 1.53
C PRO A 206 -33.83 10.02 0.63
N GLN A 207 -33.23 11.09 1.13
CA GLN A 207 -33.09 12.36 0.41
C GLN A 207 -31.63 12.69 0.14
N LEU A 208 -31.36 13.45 -0.92
CA LEU A 208 -30.02 13.93 -1.22
C LEU A 208 -29.60 15.00 -0.19
N ALA A 209 -28.42 14.86 0.42
CA ALA A 209 -27.94 15.81 1.43
C ALA A 209 -27.83 17.24 0.84
N GLY A 210 -27.39 17.33 -0.40
CA GLY A 210 -27.22 18.59 -1.13
C GLY A 210 -28.50 19.37 -1.37
N THR A 211 -29.68 18.75 -1.32
CA THR A 211 -30.97 19.44 -1.50
C THR A 211 -31.53 20.03 -0.20
N LEU A 212 -30.92 19.72 0.94
CA LEU A 212 -31.35 20.14 2.28
C LEU A 212 -30.39 21.16 2.89
N ASP A 213 -30.80 21.83 3.97
CA ASP A 213 -29.92 22.71 4.75
C ASP A 213 -28.82 21.88 5.45
N VAL A 214 -27.56 22.25 5.21
CA VAL A 214 -26.37 21.58 5.78
C VAL A 214 -26.41 21.53 7.31
N ASN A 215 -26.92 22.57 7.97
CA ASN A 215 -27.00 22.62 9.43
C ASN A 215 -28.05 21.65 9.98
N LEU A 216 -29.18 21.50 9.27
CA LEU A 216 -30.22 20.55 9.64
C LEU A 216 -29.74 19.11 9.44
N VAL A 217 -29.10 18.84 8.30
CA VAL A 217 -28.47 17.53 8.00
C VAL A 217 -27.46 17.17 9.08
N GLN A 218 -26.54 18.09 9.42
CA GLN A 218 -25.53 17.86 10.45
C GLN A 218 -26.15 17.69 11.84
N SER A 219 -27.20 18.46 12.18
CA SER A 219 -27.88 18.35 13.48
C SER A 219 -28.56 16.99 13.63
N LEU A 220 -29.35 16.57 12.64
CA LEU A 220 -30.06 15.29 12.65
C LEU A 220 -29.10 14.10 12.73
N TYR A 221 -27.98 14.16 12.00
CA TYR A 221 -26.92 13.16 12.07
C TYR A 221 -26.24 13.13 13.45
N ASN A 222 -25.83 14.28 13.99
CA ASN A 222 -25.16 14.35 15.29
C ASN A 222 -26.04 13.88 16.46
N ARG A 223 -27.37 13.98 16.32
CA ARG A 223 -28.35 13.48 17.29
C ARG A 223 -28.65 11.98 17.12
N GLY A 224 -28.14 11.35 16.07
CA GLY A 224 -28.38 9.95 15.74
C GLY A 224 -29.81 9.65 15.27
N LEU A 225 -30.55 10.68 14.83
CA LEU A 225 -31.92 10.56 14.32
C LEU A 225 -31.97 10.27 12.83
N ALA A 226 -30.90 10.61 12.12
CA ALA A 226 -30.67 10.25 10.74
C ALA A 226 -29.31 9.58 10.61
N TYR A 227 -29.17 8.74 9.59
CA TYR A 227 -27.90 8.16 9.20
C TYR A 227 -27.61 8.46 7.73
N ILE A 228 -26.34 8.39 7.35
CA ILE A 228 -25.88 8.75 6.02
C ILE A 228 -25.58 7.49 5.24
N ASP A 229 -26.13 7.39 4.04
CA ASP A 229 -25.73 6.44 3.03
C ASP A 229 -24.88 7.12 1.93
N VAL A 230 -23.86 6.42 1.44
CA VAL A 230 -22.92 6.92 0.43
C VAL A 230 -23.08 6.05 -0.80
N PRO A 231 -23.94 6.45 -1.75
CA PRO A 231 -24.37 5.60 -2.85
C PRO A 231 -23.30 5.48 -3.93
N VAL A 232 -22.99 4.25 -4.35
CA VAL A 232 -22.04 3.97 -5.42
C VAL A 232 -22.74 3.24 -6.56
N TYR A 233 -22.70 3.82 -7.76
CA TYR A 233 -23.33 3.28 -8.96
C TYR A 233 -22.30 2.62 -9.89
N ASP A 234 -22.78 1.78 -10.81
CA ASP A 234 -21.94 0.97 -11.71
C ASP A 234 -21.01 1.81 -12.59
N GLY A 235 -21.52 2.94 -13.09
CA GLY A 235 -20.81 3.85 -13.98
C GLY A 235 -20.08 5.00 -13.28
N ASP A 236 -19.96 4.95 -11.95
CA ASP A 236 -19.22 5.97 -11.22
C ASP A 236 -17.71 5.79 -11.46
N PHE A 237 -17.01 6.92 -11.61
CA PHE A 237 -15.55 6.98 -11.66
C PHE A 237 -15.03 7.44 -10.31
N ILE A 238 -14.03 6.73 -9.80
CA ILE A 238 -13.51 6.91 -8.45
C ILE A 238 -12.00 7.09 -8.56
N PHE A 239 -11.45 8.02 -7.80
CA PHE A 239 -10.01 8.24 -7.72
C PHE A 239 -9.55 8.37 -6.27
N VAL A 240 -8.29 8.02 -6.01
CA VAL A 240 -7.66 8.07 -4.69
C VAL A 240 -6.70 9.26 -4.67
N PRO A 241 -7.03 10.37 -3.98
CA PRO A 241 -6.08 11.45 -3.75
C PRO A 241 -4.97 11.00 -2.77
N THR A 242 -3.97 11.86 -2.57
CA THR A 242 -2.95 11.66 -1.53
C THR A 242 -3.60 11.48 -0.17
N LEU A 243 -3.27 10.40 0.52
CA LEU A 243 -3.81 10.10 1.84
C LEU A 243 -3.27 11.11 2.86
N ASP A 244 -4.18 11.82 3.50
CA ASP A 244 -3.88 12.71 4.62
C ASP A 244 -4.42 12.12 5.93
N GLY A 245 -3.61 12.17 6.99
CA GLY A 245 -4.01 11.67 8.31
C GLY A 245 -4.29 10.16 8.40
N PHE A 246 -3.80 9.34 7.46
CA PHE A 246 -4.02 7.88 7.47
C PHE A 246 -3.43 7.23 8.74
N VAL A 247 -4.22 6.36 9.38
CA VAL A 247 -3.81 5.67 10.60
C VAL A 247 -3.21 4.31 10.25
N MET A 248 -1.90 4.20 10.41
CA MET A 248 -1.14 2.96 10.16
C MET A 248 -0.86 2.22 11.47
N ASN A 249 -1.62 1.16 11.72
CA ASN A 249 -1.41 0.21 12.81
C ASN A 249 -0.80 -1.10 12.30
N ARG A 250 -0.12 -1.83 13.19
CA ARG A 250 0.64 -3.05 12.84
C ARG A 250 -0.21 -4.30 13.08
N VAL A 251 -1.26 -4.51 12.30
CA VAL A 251 -2.22 -5.62 12.52
C VAL A 251 -2.31 -6.55 11.31
N LEU A 252 -2.60 -7.83 11.58
CA LEU A 252 -2.93 -8.84 10.57
C LEU A 252 -4.38 -8.62 10.13
N GLY A 253 -4.55 -8.24 8.85
CA GLY A 253 -5.83 -7.80 8.31
C GLY A 253 -6.93 -8.84 8.42
N ASP A 254 -8.14 -8.37 8.78
CA ASP A 254 -9.34 -9.17 8.61
C ASP A 254 -9.64 -9.38 7.11
N TYR A 255 -10.58 -10.28 6.80
CA TYR A 255 -10.92 -10.58 5.40
C TYR A 255 -11.32 -9.32 4.61
N PHE A 256 -12.02 -8.39 5.27
CA PHE A 256 -12.52 -7.19 4.63
C PHE A 256 -11.41 -6.18 4.39
N GLU A 257 -10.48 -5.99 5.32
CA GLU A 257 -9.30 -5.14 5.17
C GLU A 257 -8.41 -5.59 4.01
N ASN A 258 -8.18 -6.90 3.85
CA ASN A 258 -7.44 -7.42 2.70
C ASN A 258 -8.16 -7.11 1.37
N LEU A 259 -9.49 -7.25 1.34
CA LEU A 259 -10.30 -6.87 0.19
C LEU A 259 -10.22 -5.37 -0.11
N LEU A 260 -10.25 -4.52 0.94
CA LEU A 260 -10.08 -3.08 0.78
C LEU A 260 -8.73 -2.79 0.11
N TYR A 261 -7.62 -3.33 0.62
CA TYR A 261 -6.30 -3.11 0.00
C TYR A 261 -6.22 -3.58 -1.46
N GLN A 262 -6.80 -4.73 -1.81
CA GLN A 262 -6.86 -5.20 -3.20
C GLN A 262 -7.57 -4.19 -4.12
N ILE A 263 -8.72 -3.67 -3.68
CA ILE A 263 -9.48 -2.66 -4.42
C ILE A 263 -8.71 -1.35 -4.47
N PHE A 264 -8.05 -0.96 -3.38
CA PHE A 264 -7.32 0.30 -3.27
C PHE A 264 -6.18 0.42 -4.28
N VAL A 265 -5.42 -0.65 -4.49
CA VAL A 265 -4.35 -0.74 -5.51
C VAL A 265 -4.91 -0.67 -6.93
N ALA A 266 -6.10 -1.23 -7.13
CA ALA A 266 -6.70 -1.41 -8.45
C ALA A 266 -7.56 -0.24 -8.92
N ILE A 267 -7.92 0.70 -8.04
CA ILE A 267 -8.67 1.90 -8.42
C ILE A 267 -7.85 2.71 -9.43
N ASP A 268 -8.54 3.13 -10.48
CA ASP A 268 -8.02 4.03 -11.51
C ASP A 268 -9.10 5.03 -11.94
N GLU A 269 -8.74 6.30 -12.13
CA GLU A 269 -9.69 7.37 -12.44
C GLU A 269 -10.41 7.13 -13.77
N GLN A 270 -9.82 6.35 -14.68
CA GLN A 270 -10.41 6.05 -15.99
C GLN A 270 -11.29 4.80 -15.99
N THR A 271 -11.37 4.07 -14.88
CA THR A 271 -12.16 2.84 -14.76
C THR A 271 -13.45 3.08 -14.00
N THR A 272 -14.53 2.49 -14.50
CA THR A 272 -15.81 2.47 -13.77
C THR A 272 -15.79 1.44 -12.65
N VAL A 273 -16.64 1.62 -11.62
CA VAL A 273 -16.80 0.63 -10.54
C VAL A 273 -17.18 -0.76 -11.06
N LYS A 274 -17.94 -0.82 -12.16
CA LYS A 274 -18.28 -2.09 -12.82
C LYS A 274 -17.06 -2.76 -13.45
N GLU A 275 -16.28 -2.03 -14.23
CA GLU A 275 -15.05 -2.56 -14.85
C GLU A 275 -14.04 -3.00 -13.79
N LEU A 276 -13.93 -2.26 -12.69
CA LEU A 276 -13.09 -2.62 -11.54
C LEU A 276 -13.48 -3.97 -10.92
N SER A 277 -14.80 -4.22 -10.77
CA SER A 277 -15.33 -5.51 -10.28
C SER A 277 -15.03 -6.66 -11.24
N GLU A 278 -15.20 -6.45 -12.54
CA GLU A 278 -14.89 -7.44 -13.57
C GLU A 278 -13.39 -7.76 -13.64
N MET A 279 -12.54 -6.74 -13.50
CA MET A 279 -11.08 -6.85 -13.51
C MET A 279 -10.52 -7.62 -12.30
N LEU A 280 -11.11 -7.41 -11.13
CA LEU A 280 -10.72 -8.09 -9.89
C LEU A 280 -11.40 -9.46 -9.72
N ASN A 281 -12.42 -9.77 -10.52
CA ASN A 281 -13.28 -10.94 -10.34
C ASN A 281 -13.92 -10.99 -8.93
N ILE A 282 -14.32 -9.82 -8.44
CA ILE A 282 -14.95 -9.64 -7.12
C ILE A 282 -16.40 -9.23 -7.34
N ASP A 283 -17.30 -9.72 -6.50
CA ASP A 283 -18.72 -9.37 -6.58
C ASP A 283 -18.94 -7.85 -6.54
N LEU A 284 -19.74 -7.34 -7.48
CA LEU A 284 -19.95 -5.91 -7.68
C LEU A 284 -20.49 -5.22 -6.42
N ALA A 285 -21.33 -5.89 -5.64
CA ALA A 285 -21.85 -5.34 -4.40
C ALA A 285 -20.74 -5.14 -3.35
N LEU A 286 -19.76 -6.06 -3.27
CA LEU A 286 -18.61 -5.90 -2.38
C LEU A 286 -17.71 -4.74 -2.80
N VAL A 287 -17.47 -4.57 -4.11
CA VAL A 287 -16.69 -3.44 -4.63
C VAL A 287 -17.38 -2.11 -4.34
N LYS A 288 -18.70 -2.02 -4.54
CA LYS A 288 -19.49 -0.84 -4.17
C LYS A 288 -19.41 -0.53 -2.68
N ASN A 289 -19.50 -1.54 -1.82
CA ASN A 289 -19.38 -1.36 -0.38
C ASN A 289 -17.99 -0.83 0.01
N ALA A 290 -16.92 -1.38 -0.57
CA ALA A 290 -15.56 -0.93 -0.37
C ALA A 290 -15.36 0.53 -0.82
N VAL A 291 -15.80 0.88 -2.02
CA VAL A 291 -15.74 2.25 -2.55
C VAL A 291 -16.55 3.21 -1.67
N SER A 292 -17.74 2.80 -1.22
CA SER A 292 -18.57 3.58 -0.30
C SER A 292 -17.81 3.86 1.01
N VAL A 293 -17.13 2.86 1.56
CA VAL A 293 -16.25 3.01 2.74
C VAL A 293 -15.11 3.99 2.46
N PHE A 294 -14.40 3.88 1.33
CA PHE A 294 -13.32 4.80 1.00
C PHE A 294 -13.79 6.24 0.87
N CYS A 295 -14.94 6.48 0.24
CA CYS A 295 -15.53 7.81 0.17
C CYS A 295 -15.93 8.35 1.55
N ARG A 296 -16.50 7.51 2.42
CA ARG A 296 -16.88 7.89 3.80
C ARG A 296 -15.66 8.26 4.65
N LEU A 297 -14.55 7.56 4.47
CA LEU A 297 -13.29 7.79 5.18
C LEU A 297 -12.48 8.96 4.59
N GLY A 298 -12.87 9.47 3.42
CA GLY A 298 -12.17 10.53 2.71
C GLY A 298 -10.94 10.06 1.92
N PHE A 299 -10.77 8.74 1.77
CA PHE A 299 -9.66 8.13 1.04
C PHE A 299 -9.88 8.06 -0.47
N ALA A 300 -11.13 8.10 -0.93
CA ALA A 300 -11.46 8.14 -2.34
C ALA A 300 -12.52 9.20 -2.62
N LYS A 301 -12.49 9.78 -3.81
CA LYS A 301 -13.46 10.78 -4.26
C LYS A 301 -14.16 10.28 -5.52
N LYS A 302 -15.45 10.58 -5.60
CA LYS A 302 -16.24 10.40 -6.82
C LYS A 302 -15.96 11.55 -7.77
N ARG A 303 -15.77 11.24 -9.05
CA ARG A 303 -15.65 12.25 -10.10
C ARG A 303 -17.00 12.91 -10.35
N VAL A 304 -17.11 14.19 -10.01
CA VAL A 304 -18.34 14.98 -10.18
C VAL A 304 -18.25 15.77 -11.49
N THR A 305 -19.27 15.64 -12.35
CA THR A 305 -19.31 16.31 -13.67
C THR A 305 -19.80 17.77 -13.62
N GLY A 306 -20.02 18.30 -12.42
CA GLY A 306 -20.47 19.68 -12.18
C GLY A 306 -21.98 19.91 -12.35
N LEU A 307 -22.69 19.04 -13.09
CA LEU A 307 -24.16 19.07 -13.21
C LEU A 307 -24.86 18.90 -11.85
N GLU A 308 -24.26 18.12 -10.97
CA GLU A 308 -24.74 17.85 -9.61
C GLU A 308 -24.73 19.11 -8.72
N ASN A 309 -23.91 20.12 -9.06
CA ASN A 309 -23.80 21.37 -8.31
C ASN A 309 -24.93 22.37 -8.63
N LEU A 310 -25.72 22.13 -9.69
CA LEU A 310 -26.78 23.06 -10.12
C LEU A 310 -28.06 22.99 -9.26
N ALA A 311 -28.24 21.89 -8.52
CA ALA A 311 -29.43 21.63 -7.72
C ALA A 311 -29.20 21.74 -6.20
N LEU A 312 -28.08 22.34 -5.79
CA LEU A 312 -27.71 22.45 -4.38
C LEU A 312 -28.53 23.51 -3.65
N HIS A 313 -28.90 23.19 -2.41
CA HIS A 313 -29.48 24.15 -1.48
C HIS A 313 -28.47 25.27 -1.21
N VAL A 314 -28.96 26.51 -1.06
CA VAL A 314 -28.15 27.74 -0.99
C VAL A 314 -27.02 27.69 0.04
N THR A 315 -27.22 26.95 1.13
CA THR A 315 -26.25 26.78 2.23
C THR A 315 -24.98 26.04 1.81
N TRP A 316 -25.03 25.23 0.75
CA TRP A 316 -23.88 24.49 0.23
C TRP A 316 -22.97 25.36 -0.64
N THR A 317 -23.52 26.42 -1.26
CA THR A 317 -22.81 27.27 -2.22
C THR A 317 -21.58 27.96 -1.63
N SER A 318 -21.65 28.41 -0.37
CA SER A 318 -20.53 29.01 0.36
C SER A 318 -19.41 28.01 0.69
N MET A 319 -19.74 26.72 0.76
CA MET A 319 -18.81 25.63 1.07
C MET A 319 -18.13 25.10 -0.21
N THR A 320 -18.80 25.15 -1.35
CA THR A 320 -18.20 24.78 -2.66
C THR A 320 -17.16 25.77 -3.17
N THR A 321 -17.26 27.06 -2.82
CA THR A 321 -16.25 28.06 -3.18
C THR A 321 -14.89 27.82 -2.52
N SER A 322 -14.83 27.18 -1.35
CA SER A 322 -13.57 26.78 -0.71
C SER A 322 -13.03 25.44 -1.22
N ILE A 323 -13.87 24.56 -1.78
CA ILE A 323 -13.44 23.26 -2.33
C ILE A 323 -12.89 23.41 -3.76
N SER A 324 -13.39 24.38 -4.55
CA SER A 324 -12.87 24.65 -5.91
C SER A 324 -11.54 25.42 -5.93
N THR A 325 -11.15 26.10 -4.84
CA THR A 325 -9.89 26.88 -4.78
C THR A 325 -8.98 26.51 -3.60
N GLY A 326 -9.29 25.45 -2.84
CA GLY A 326 -8.56 25.09 -1.63
C GLY A 326 -7.74 23.81 -1.78
N TRP A 327 -6.72 23.83 -2.64
CA TRP A 327 -5.69 22.78 -2.71
C TRP A 327 -4.61 22.93 -1.60
N GLY A 328 -4.87 23.62 -0.48
CA GLY A 328 -3.81 23.86 0.51
C GLY A 328 -4.14 24.37 1.93
N GLU A 329 -5.40 24.59 2.34
CA GLU A 329 -5.66 25.33 3.60
C GLU A 329 -6.36 24.59 4.75
N LEU A 330 -6.66 23.28 4.64
CA LEU A 330 -7.15 22.51 5.80
C LEU A 330 -6.01 21.86 6.63
N SER A 331 -4.76 22.22 6.37
CA SER A 331 -3.58 21.51 6.89
C SER A 331 -3.05 22.00 8.25
N THR A 332 -3.66 22.99 8.90
CA THR A 332 -3.07 23.62 10.11
C THR A 332 -3.86 23.42 11.41
N SER A 333 -5.03 22.78 11.40
CA SER A 333 -5.87 22.69 12.61
C SER A 333 -5.78 21.38 13.40
N LEU A 334 -5.00 20.38 12.97
CA LEU A 334 -4.89 19.08 13.65
C LEU A 334 -3.46 18.70 14.10
N VAL A 335 -2.52 19.63 14.10
CA VAL A 335 -1.18 19.39 14.66
C VAL A 335 -1.19 19.72 16.15
N SER A 336 -1.12 18.68 16.98
CA SER A 336 -0.78 18.80 18.41
C SER A 336 0.62 19.41 18.53
N PRO A 337 0.84 20.48 19.32
CA PRO A 337 2.18 21.03 19.51
C PRO A 337 3.00 20.03 20.33
N CYS A 338 3.93 19.33 19.70
CA CYS A 338 5.03 18.71 20.42
C CYS A 338 5.94 19.84 20.91
N GLY A 339 5.91 20.09 22.21
CA GLY A 339 6.86 20.98 22.86
C GLY A 339 8.28 20.45 22.68
N ALA A 340 9.08 21.22 21.97
CA ALA A 340 10.53 21.22 22.11
C ALA A 340 10.90 22.67 22.41
N ASP A 341 11.51 22.87 23.57
CA ASP A 341 12.02 24.14 24.05
C ASP A 341 13.06 24.67 23.05
N GLU A 342 12.82 25.85 22.47
CA GLU A 342 13.88 26.66 21.87
C GLU A 342 13.78 28.08 22.43
N GLU A 343 14.84 28.44 23.15
CA GLU A 343 15.06 29.75 23.76
C GLU A 343 15.32 30.81 22.69
N ASP A 344 14.88 32.03 23.03
CA ASP A 344 15.06 33.33 22.41
C ASP A 344 16.28 33.54 21.48
N ASP A 345 16.05 34.24 20.36
CA ASP A 345 16.78 35.50 20.11
C ASP A 345 16.09 36.42 19.07
N SER A 346 15.56 37.53 19.61
CA SER A 346 15.56 38.94 19.15
C SER A 346 15.31 39.37 17.67
N GLU A 347 14.17 40.06 17.52
CA GLU A 347 13.87 41.36 16.85
C GLU A 347 14.72 41.89 15.67
N PHE A 348 14.05 42.31 14.57
CA PHE A 348 13.83 43.75 14.22
C PHE A 348 13.07 43.95 12.89
N GLY A 349 12.09 44.89 12.86
CA GLY A 349 11.90 45.79 11.72
C GLY A 349 10.66 45.64 10.81
N THR A 350 9.55 46.29 11.21
CA THR A 350 8.34 46.64 10.44
C THR A 350 8.54 47.73 9.37
N ALA A 351 7.76 47.67 8.27
CA ALA A 351 7.08 48.75 7.52
C ALA A 351 6.77 48.27 6.08
N GLU A 352 5.70 48.58 5.33
CA GLU A 352 4.49 49.38 5.49
C GLU A 352 3.56 49.11 4.27
N THR A 353 2.26 48.93 4.55
CA THR A 353 1.04 49.46 3.91
C THR A 353 0.93 49.80 2.39
N SER A 354 0.02 49.04 1.75
CA SER A 354 -1.19 49.46 0.97
C SER A 354 -1.09 50.30 -0.32
N SER A 355 -1.72 49.80 -1.40
CA SER A 355 -2.90 50.46 -2.00
C SER A 355 -3.57 49.60 -3.09
N SER A 356 -4.89 49.58 -3.02
CA SER A 356 -5.88 48.91 -3.85
C SER A 356 -6.37 49.82 -4.97
N SER A 357 -6.85 49.25 -6.10
CA SER A 357 -7.88 49.85 -6.97
C SER A 357 -8.49 48.82 -7.91
N ASN A 358 -9.81 48.89 -8.00
CA ASN A 358 -10.76 47.92 -8.53
C ASN A 358 -11.09 48.09 -10.02
N ASN A 359 -11.51 46.96 -10.61
CA ASN A 359 -12.58 46.75 -11.61
C ASN A 359 -12.44 47.30 -13.04
N LEU A 360 -12.59 46.38 -13.99
CA LEU A 360 -13.61 46.47 -15.06
C LEU A 360 -13.89 45.07 -15.63
N ALA A 361 -15.13 44.61 -15.43
CA ALA A 361 -15.67 43.38 -15.99
C ALA A 361 -16.10 43.58 -17.46
N ALA A 362 -15.79 42.61 -18.31
CA ALA A 362 -16.43 42.43 -19.61
C ALA A 362 -16.44 40.95 -20.03
N SER A 363 -17.60 40.32 -19.80
CA SER A 363 -18.29 39.31 -20.63
C SER A 363 -17.54 38.22 -21.42
N LEU A 364 -17.83 36.97 -21.01
CA LEU A 364 -18.37 35.84 -21.82
C LEU A 364 -17.46 35.12 -22.85
N SER A 365 -16.86 34.00 -22.43
CA SER A 365 -17.21 32.61 -22.84
C SER A 365 -16.14 31.61 -22.33
N PRO A 366 -16.51 30.45 -21.73
CA PRO A 366 -15.53 29.41 -21.43
C PRO A 366 -15.22 28.60 -22.72
N PRO A 367 -13.96 28.20 -22.97
CA PRO A 367 -13.66 27.33 -24.08
C PRO A 367 -14.25 25.94 -23.81
N ILE A 368 -15.23 25.55 -24.62
CA ILE A 368 -15.68 24.17 -24.72
C ILE A 368 -14.57 23.41 -25.45
N ASN A 369 -13.68 22.78 -24.68
CA ASN A 369 -12.78 21.76 -25.21
C ASN A 369 -13.51 20.41 -25.15
N THR A 370 -14.34 20.14 -26.16
CA THR A 370 -14.71 18.78 -26.54
C THR A 370 -13.48 18.09 -27.13
N PRO A 371 -12.99 16.95 -26.59
CA PRO A 371 -11.99 16.17 -27.29
C PRO A 371 -12.71 15.27 -28.30
N LEU A 372 -13.01 15.83 -29.47
CA LEU A 372 -13.27 15.07 -30.69
C LEU A 372 -12.03 15.15 -31.58
N SER A 373 -10.95 14.57 -31.09
CA SER A 373 -9.78 14.19 -31.88
C SER A 373 -9.45 12.76 -31.48
N ALA A 374 -9.30 11.89 -32.47
CA ALA A 374 -8.85 10.51 -32.29
C ALA A 374 -7.68 10.49 -31.31
N THR A 375 -7.87 9.92 -30.13
CA THR A 375 -6.84 9.81 -29.11
C THR A 375 -5.73 8.92 -29.68
N GLU A 376 -4.62 9.53 -30.07
CA GLU A 376 -3.35 8.81 -30.05
C GLU A 376 -3.25 8.21 -28.64
N THR A 377 -3.21 6.88 -28.54
CA THR A 377 -3.10 6.19 -27.27
C THR A 377 -1.79 6.66 -26.62
N VAL A 378 -1.89 7.54 -25.63
CA VAL A 378 -0.74 8.00 -24.85
C VAL A 378 -0.12 6.77 -24.22
N LYS A 379 1.20 6.63 -24.34
CA LYS A 379 1.91 5.49 -23.75
C LYS A 379 1.88 5.66 -22.24
N ARG A 380 1.43 4.64 -21.51
CA ARG A 380 1.50 4.61 -20.05
C ARG A 380 2.61 3.66 -19.60
N ILE A 381 3.46 4.12 -18.70
CA ILE A 381 4.59 3.40 -18.12
C ILE A 381 4.30 3.15 -16.65
N ALA A 382 4.47 1.91 -16.19
CA ALA A 382 4.48 1.60 -14.77
C ALA A 382 5.92 1.53 -14.26
N PHE A 383 6.25 2.31 -13.23
CA PHE A 383 7.53 2.25 -12.53
C PHE A 383 7.37 1.49 -11.22
N LEU A 384 7.96 0.29 -11.18
CA LEU A 384 7.92 -0.59 -10.03
C LEU A 384 9.01 -0.22 -9.02
N PHE A 385 8.62 -0.07 -7.75
CA PHE A 385 9.54 0.23 -6.64
C PHE A 385 9.31 -0.71 -5.45
N ASP A 386 10.29 -0.78 -4.54
CA ASP A 386 10.22 -1.55 -3.30
C ASP A 386 9.91 -0.67 -2.07
N SER A 387 9.60 -1.31 -0.95
CA SER A 387 9.36 -0.63 0.33
C SER A 387 10.51 0.25 0.83
N THR A 388 11.73 0.13 0.29
CA THR A 388 12.85 0.99 0.68
C THR A 388 12.61 2.43 0.22
N LEU A 389 12.07 2.64 -0.98
CA LEU A 389 11.75 3.98 -1.49
C LEU A 389 10.83 4.74 -0.53
N THR A 390 9.75 4.09 -0.10
CA THR A 390 8.79 4.67 0.85
C THR A 390 9.42 4.93 2.22
N ALA A 391 10.28 4.02 2.71
CA ALA A 391 10.98 4.22 3.97
C ALA A 391 11.89 5.46 3.90
N PHE A 392 12.59 5.66 2.78
CA PHE A 392 13.44 6.83 2.59
C PHE A 392 12.66 8.14 2.52
N LEU A 393 11.51 8.17 1.84
CA LEU A 393 10.67 9.37 1.80
C LEU A 393 10.05 9.70 3.17
N MET A 394 9.87 8.70 4.03
CA MET A 394 9.41 8.86 5.42
C MET A 394 10.54 9.24 6.38
N MET A 395 11.81 9.01 6.01
CA MET A 395 12.99 9.21 6.84
C MET A 395 13.74 10.48 6.46
N GLY A 396 14.21 11.22 7.47
CA GLY A 396 14.76 12.55 7.27
C GLY A 396 13.64 13.58 7.15
N ASN A 397 13.78 14.69 7.86
CA ASN A 397 12.81 15.78 7.86
C ASN A 397 12.89 16.58 6.53
N LEU A 398 12.69 15.87 5.40
CA LEU A 398 12.85 16.35 4.02
C LEU A 398 11.78 17.40 3.69
N SER A 399 10.52 17.07 3.98
CA SER A 399 9.35 17.95 3.95
C SER A 399 8.20 17.31 4.75
N ALA A 400 7.36 18.14 5.37
CA ALA A 400 6.18 17.67 6.10
C ALA A 400 5.10 17.09 5.15
N SER A 401 4.99 17.63 3.94
CA SER A 401 3.98 17.24 2.95
C SER A 401 4.35 15.94 2.21
N LEU A 402 5.65 15.71 1.99
CA LEU A 402 6.19 14.50 1.34
C LEU A 402 5.83 13.22 2.10
N LYS A 403 5.62 13.33 3.42
CA LYS A 403 5.17 12.23 4.27
C LYS A 403 3.83 11.67 3.80
N ASN A 404 2.89 12.51 3.37
CA ASN A 404 1.56 12.06 2.92
C ASN A 404 1.67 11.25 1.62
N HIS A 405 2.50 11.70 0.68
CA HIS A 405 2.80 10.94 -0.53
C HIS A 405 3.52 9.63 -0.24
N ALA A 406 4.46 9.62 0.71
CA ALA A 406 5.17 8.41 1.10
C ALA A 406 4.24 7.37 1.77
N VAL A 407 3.31 7.84 2.63
CA VAL A 407 2.26 6.99 3.20
C VAL A 407 1.34 6.45 2.11
N THR A 408 0.95 7.29 1.14
CA THR A 408 0.13 6.86 -0.01
C THR A 408 0.84 5.77 -0.82
N LEU A 409 2.10 5.98 -1.20
CA LEU A 409 2.93 5.00 -1.90
C LEU A 409 3.12 3.69 -1.10
N PHE A 410 3.12 3.76 0.24
CA PHE A 410 3.26 2.58 1.09
C PHE A 410 1.94 1.80 1.24
N GLU A 411 0.86 2.50 1.59
CA GLU A 411 -0.45 1.90 1.95
C GLU A 411 -1.32 1.60 0.73
N VAL A 412 -1.47 2.57 -0.18
CA VAL A 412 -2.18 2.36 -1.45
C VAL A 412 -1.33 1.49 -2.37
N GLY A 413 0.00 1.67 -2.33
CA GLY A 413 0.91 0.95 -3.22
C GLY A 413 0.86 1.43 -4.67
N LYS A 414 0.17 2.53 -4.97
CA LYS A 414 0.10 3.16 -6.29
C LYS A 414 0.05 4.68 -6.15
N LEU A 415 0.68 5.39 -7.07
CA LEU A 415 0.46 6.81 -7.33
C LEU A 415 0.31 6.99 -8.83
N SER A 416 -0.86 7.46 -9.28
CA SER A 416 -1.17 7.61 -10.71
C SER A 416 -0.52 8.86 -11.31
N ASP A 417 -0.45 8.91 -12.64
CA ASP A 417 0.12 10.07 -13.36
C ASP A 417 -0.48 11.41 -12.93
N GLU A 418 -1.78 11.46 -12.67
CA GLU A 418 -2.48 12.67 -12.28
C GLU A 418 -2.05 13.16 -10.88
N ALA A 419 -1.76 12.22 -9.96
CA ALA A 419 -1.28 12.52 -8.61
C ALA A 419 0.24 12.77 -8.57
N LEU A 420 0.97 12.53 -9.67
CA LEU A 420 2.40 12.83 -9.73
C LEU A 420 2.70 14.32 -9.75
N ASP A 421 1.79 15.17 -10.21
CA ASP A 421 2.02 16.62 -10.28
C ASP A 421 2.29 17.23 -8.90
N SER A 422 1.44 16.91 -7.91
CA SER A 422 1.65 17.35 -6.52
C SER A 422 2.93 16.74 -5.92
N PHE A 423 3.22 15.47 -6.24
CA PHE A 423 4.42 14.81 -5.75
C PHE A 423 5.69 15.44 -6.31
N ILE A 424 5.69 15.80 -7.60
CA ILE A 424 6.80 16.47 -8.29
C ILE A 424 7.03 17.87 -7.70
N GLU A 425 5.97 18.60 -7.36
CA GLU A 425 6.08 19.90 -6.69
C GLU A 425 6.72 19.76 -5.30
N GLU A 426 6.29 18.77 -4.52
CA GLU A 426 6.85 18.52 -3.20
C GLU A 426 8.31 18.06 -3.24
N LEU A 427 8.67 17.20 -4.19
CA LEU A 427 10.05 16.75 -4.38
C LEU A 427 10.99 17.90 -4.79
N GLN A 428 10.48 18.92 -5.49
CA GLN A 428 11.26 20.13 -5.82
C GLN A 428 11.58 20.97 -4.58
N ASN A 429 10.68 20.96 -3.60
CA ASN A 429 10.77 21.77 -2.38
C ASN A 429 11.52 21.04 -1.24
N VAL A 430 12.13 19.89 -1.50
CA VAL A 430 12.90 19.13 -0.51
C VAL A 430 14.11 19.91 -0.01
N LYS A 431 14.28 19.96 1.32
CA LYS A 431 15.44 20.57 1.96
C LYS A 431 16.73 19.84 1.55
N LEU A 432 17.71 20.61 1.08
CA LEU A 432 19.05 20.11 0.77
C LEU A 432 19.91 20.08 2.03
N PHE A 433 20.43 18.90 2.37
CA PHE A 433 21.33 18.74 3.50
C PHE A 433 22.77 18.57 3.00
N VAL A 434 23.72 19.15 3.74
CA VAL A 434 25.13 19.23 3.31
C VAL A 434 26.00 18.15 3.95
N GLU A 435 25.58 17.54 5.07
CA GLU A 435 26.33 16.50 5.77
C GLU A 435 25.43 15.41 6.38
N GLY A 436 25.99 14.21 6.56
CA GLY A 436 25.37 13.09 7.27
C GLY A 436 24.45 12.21 6.41
N GLU A 437 23.63 11.38 7.06
CA GLU A 437 22.66 10.52 6.37
C GLU A 437 21.54 11.33 5.70
N ALA A 438 21.21 12.49 6.25
CA ALA A 438 20.22 13.41 5.69
C ALA A 438 20.59 13.92 4.30
N GLN A 439 21.89 14.13 4.02
CA GLN A 439 22.37 14.49 2.68
C GLN A 439 21.95 13.43 1.66
N ARG A 440 22.19 12.14 1.98
CA ARG A 440 21.85 11.02 1.09
C ARG A 440 20.36 10.98 0.78
N TYR A 441 19.51 11.17 1.80
CA TYR A 441 18.05 11.19 1.58
C TYR A 441 17.61 12.34 0.68
N SER A 442 18.20 13.54 0.82
CA SER A 442 17.91 14.66 -0.08
C SER A 442 18.41 14.43 -1.51
N GLU A 443 19.60 13.85 -1.69
CA GLU A 443 20.13 13.48 -3.01
C GLU A 443 19.26 12.42 -3.69
N HIS A 444 18.78 11.43 -2.93
CA HIS A 444 17.87 10.39 -3.42
C HIS A 444 16.52 10.98 -3.87
N ALA A 445 15.96 11.91 -3.11
CA ALA A 445 14.71 12.60 -3.47
C ALA A 445 14.87 13.41 -4.77
N GLN A 446 16.00 14.10 -4.92
CA GLN A 446 16.31 14.82 -6.17
C GLN A 446 16.49 13.88 -7.35
N MET A 447 17.13 12.72 -7.16
CA MET A 447 17.24 11.74 -8.22
C MET A 447 15.87 11.20 -8.65
N LEU A 448 15.00 10.89 -7.68
CA LEU A 448 13.64 10.45 -7.96
C LEU A 448 12.89 11.49 -8.81
N LEU A 449 12.99 12.78 -8.46
CA LEU A 449 12.41 13.88 -9.23
C LEU A 449 12.92 13.91 -10.68
N LEU A 450 14.24 13.81 -10.87
CA LEU A 450 14.84 13.82 -12.22
C LEU A 450 14.41 12.61 -13.04
N MET A 451 14.30 11.44 -12.41
CA MET A 451 13.86 10.20 -13.04
C MET A 451 12.39 10.29 -13.49
N ILE A 452 11.50 10.74 -12.59
CA ILE A 452 10.07 10.92 -12.89
C ILE A 452 9.89 11.88 -14.07
N ARG A 453 10.56 13.04 -14.05
CA ARG A 453 10.51 14.00 -15.16
C ARG A 453 11.01 13.40 -16.46
N ALA A 454 12.10 12.64 -16.41
CA ALA A 454 12.69 12.03 -17.60
C ALA A 454 11.80 10.94 -18.22
N LEU A 455 11.03 10.20 -17.43
CA LEU A 455 10.08 9.19 -17.91
C LEU A 455 8.75 9.80 -18.36
N ARG A 456 8.32 10.92 -17.77
CA ARG A 456 7.04 11.57 -18.09
C ARG A 456 7.08 12.49 -19.32
N GLU A 457 8.26 12.74 -19.91
CA GLU A 457 8.39 13.62 -21.08
C GLU A 457 7.52 13.19 -22.28
N ASP A 458 7.41 11.89 -22.57
CA ASP A 458 6.72 11.33 -23.75
C ASP A 458 5.64 10.28 -23.39
N SER A 459 5.31 10.14 -22.10
CA SER A 459 4.41 9.09 -21.59
C SER A 459 3.80 9.44 -20.25
N GLU A 460 2.64 8.86 -19.95
CA GLU A 460 2.07 8.84 -18.60
C GLU A 460 2.88 7.88 -17.72
N LEU A 461 3.03 8.20 -16.44
CA LEU A 461 3.80 7.40 -15.48
C LEU A 461 2.96 7.06 -14.25
N ASP A 462 2.86 5.78 -13.93
CA ASP A 462 2.32 5.31 -12.65
C ASP A 462 3.45 4.75 -11.78
N LEU A 463 3.56 5.19 -10.52
CA LEU A 463 4.45 4.57 -9.54
C LEU A 463 3.69 3.45 -8.85
N ILE A 464 4.20 2.22 -8.89
CA ILE A 464 3.55 1.06 -8.28
C ILE A 464 4.53 0.33 -7.36
N ARG A 465 4.08 0.04 -6.14
CA ARG A 465 4.82 -0.75 -5.18
C ARG A 465 4.75 -2.22 -5.58
N GLY A 466 5.89 -2.87 -5.80
CA GLY A 466 5.88 -4.27 -6.24
C GLY A 466 5.23 -5.23 -5.24
N GLU A 467 5.36 -4.97 -3.93
CA GLU A 467 4.78 -5.84 -2.91
C GLU A 467 3.24 -5.77 -2.86
N SER A 468 2.62 -4.66 -3.27
CA SER A 468 1.15 -4.54 -3.24
C SER A 468 0.46 -5.40 -4.31
N LEU A 469 1.16 -5.70 -5.41
CA LEU A 469 0.65 -6.52 -6.51
C LEU A 469 0.41 -7.99 -6.11
N TRP A 470 1.10 -8.49 -5.08
CA TRP A 470 0.92 -9.86 -4.58
C TRP A 470 -0.47 -10.12 -4.00
N SER A 471 -1.16 -9.05 -3.58
CA SER A 471 -2.53 -9.15 -3.08
C SER A 471 -3.53 -9.46 -4.20
N LEU A 472 -3.19 -9.16 -5.46
CA LEU A 472 -4.07 -9.34 -6.61
C LEU A 472 -3.97 -10.77 -7.16
N ASP A 473 -5.04 -11.26 -7.79
CA ASP A 473 -5.04 -12.55 -8.46
C ASP A 473 -4.06 -12.57 -9.65
N HIS A 474 -3.50 -13.73 -9.97
CA HIS A 474 -2.50 -13.88 -11.06
C HIS A 474 -3.03 -13.36 -12.41
N ALA A 475 -4.33 -13.49 -12.71
CA ALA A 475 -4.92 -12.95 -13.94
C ALA A 475 -4.91 -11.42 -13.96
N THR A 476 -5.21 -10.78 -12.83
CA THR A 476 -5.19 -9.32 -12.67
C THR A 476 -3.78 -8.76 -12.64
N GLN A 477 -2.84 -9.47 -12.01
CA GLN A 477 -1.40 -9.17 -12.06
C GLN A 477 -0.89 -9.17 -13.50
N VAL A 478 -1.21 -10.20 -14.29
CA VAL A 478 -0.82 -10.29 -15.70
C VAL A 478 -1.47 -9.19 -16.56
N THR A 479 -2.70 -8.79 -16.22
CA THR A 479 -3.41 -7.72 -16.95
C THR A 479 -2.77 -6.34 -16.72
N HIS A 480 -2.39 -6.01 -15.48
CA HIS A 480 -1.67 -4.78 -15.17
C HIS A 480 -0.19 -4.82 -15.61
N ILE A 481 0.42 -6.00 -15.59
CA ILE A 481 1.83 -6.25 -15.91
C ILE A 481 1.90 -6.95 -17.27
N TYR A 482 1.20 -6.44 -18.28
CA TYR A 482 1.19 -7.12 -19.59
C TYR A 482 2.57 -7.16 -20.23
N ASN A 483 3.55 -6.40 -19.75
CA ASN A 483 4.91 -6.40 -20.26
C ASN A 483 5.93 -6.00 -19.18
N PHE A 484 6.83 -6.93 -18.83
CA PHE A 484 8.05 -6.73 -18.02
C PHE A 484 7.90 -6.46 -16.52
N PHE A 485 8.07 -7.50 -15.70
CA PHE A 485 9.27 -7.73 -14.87
C PHE A 485 8.95 -8.84 -13.87
N CYS A 486 9.58 -10.00 -14.05
CA CYS A 486 9.59 -11.03 -13.02
C CYS A 486 10.48 -10.51 -11.89
N TRP A 487 9.88 -10.09 -10.77
CA TRP A 487 10.61 -9.66 -9.56
C TRP A 487 11.63 -10.72 -9.08
N ASP A 488 11.47 -11.99 -9.49
CA ASP A 488 12.40 -13.09 -9.19
C ASP A 488 13.81 -12.89 -9.77
N VAL A 489 14.00 -11.94 -10.68
CA VAL A 489 15.29 -11.62 -11.30
C VAL A 489 16.25 -10.95 -10.30
N CYS A 490 15.76 -10.40 -9.18
CA CYS A 490 16.61 -9.87 -8.10
C CYS A 490 16.94 -10.93 -7.03
N THR A 491 16.53 -12.19 -7.21
CA THR A 491 16.74 -13.23 -6.20
C THR A 491 18.18 -13.77 -6.19
N SER A 492 18.61 -14.23 -5.02
CA SER A 492 19.88 -14.95 -4.88
C SER A 492 19.95 -16.22 -5.75
N TRP A 493 18.79 -16.82 -6.07
CA TRP A 493 18.72 -17.99 -6.94
C TRP A 493 18.93 -17.63 -8.42
N PHE A 494 18.40 -16.50 -8.89
CA PHE A 494 18.68 -16.01 -10.24
C PHE A 494 20.18 -15.83 -10.48
N ARG A 495 20.94 -15.35 -9.47
CA ARG A 495 22.41 -15.27 -9.57
C ARG A 495 23.06 -16.63 -9.80
N LEU A 496 22.62 -17.68 -9.12
CA LEU A 496 23.13 -19.04 -9.38
C LEU A 496 22.78 -19.52 -10.79
N TYR A 497 21.55 -19.26 -11.25
CA TYR A 497 21.16 -19.54 -12.63
C TYR A 497 22.06 -18.81 -13.63
N LEU A 498 22.34 -17.51 -13.42
CA LEU A 498 23.27 -16.76 -14.25
C LEU A 498 24.65 -17.43 -14.29
N TYR A 499 25.20 -17.82 -13.13
CA TYR A 499 26.53 -18.46 -13.09
C TYR A 499 26.57 -19.81 -13.81
N LYS A 500 25.48 -20.59 -13.70
CA LYS A 500 25.34 -21.87 -14.43
C LYS A 500 25.31 -21.64 -15.94
N VAL A 501 24.51 -20.69 -16.40
CA VAL A 501 24.37 -20.43 -17.84
C VAL A 501 25.63 -19.80 -18.42
N LEU A 502 26.31 -18.94 -17.66
CA LEU A 502 27.57 -18.32 -18.06
C LEU A 502 28.77 -19.26 -17.93
N CYS A 503 28.64 -20.37 -17.19
CA CYS A 503 29.76 -21.21 -16.73
C CYS A 503 30.88 -20.36 -16.09
N ALA A 504 30.51 -19.26 -15.43
CA ALA A 504 31.42 -18.27 -14.88
C ALA A 504 30.73 -17.46 -13.78
N GLY A 505 31.39 -17.34 -12.63
CA GLY A 505 30.89 -16.58 -11.48
C GLY A 505 31.77 -16.79 -10.25
N PRO A 506 31.57 -16.02 -9.17
CA PRO A 506 32.21 -16.28 -7.89
C PRO A 506 31.69 -17.59 -7.27
N ILE A 507 32.54 -18.28 -6.51
CA ILE A 507 32.12 -19.45 -5.71
C ILE A 507 30.98 -19.00 -4.80
N SER A 508 29.84 -19.66 -4.92
CA SER A 508 28.59 -19.23 -4.31
C SER A 508 27.79 -20.43 -3.83
N MET A 509 27.06 -20.28 -2.73
CA MET A 509 26.26 -21.35 -2.14
C MET A 509 24.94 -20.80 -1.62
N TYR A 510 23.83 -21.44 -2.00
CA TYR A 510 22.52 -21.19 -1.42
C TYR A 510 22.25 -22.21 -0.31
N ILE A 511 21.83 -21.73 0.85
CA ILE A 511 21.56 -22.55 2.04
C ILE A 511 20.13 -22.26 2.53
N PRO A 512 19.21 -23.25 2.49
CA PRO A 512 17.84 -23.09 2.96
C PRO A 512 17.76 -22.77 4.46
N LYS A 513 16.73 -22.00 4.84
CA LYS A 513 16.40 -21.72 6.25
C LYS A 513 16.26 -23.03 7.03
N GLY A 514 16.77 -23.05 8.27
CA GLY A 514 16.74 -24.21 9.17
C GLY A 514 17.88 -25.20 8.97
N THR A 515 18.77 -24.97 8.00
CA THR A 515 19.96 -25.81 7.80
C THR A 515 21.02 -25.49 8.84
N ARG A 516 21.61 -26.51 9.47
CA ARG A 516 22.75 -26.36 10.38
C ARG A 516 24.06 -26.68 9.64
N VAL A 517 24.99 -25.74 9.65
CA VAL A 517 26.29 -25.84 8.97
C VAL A 517 27.39 -26.16 10.00
N SER A 518 27.96 -27.35 9.90
CA SER A 518 29.09 -27.84 10.71
C SER A 518 30.44 -27.37 10.17
N GLU A 519 30.59 -27.41 8.85
CA GLU A 519 31.82 -27.06 8.14
C GLU A 519 31.51 -26.41 6.79
N LEU A 520 32.35 -25.47 6.35
CA LEU A 520 32.24 -24.86 5.02
C LEU A 520 32.87 -25.76 3.95
N PRO A 521 32.27 -25.83 2.74
CA PRO A 521 32.88 -26.54 1.61
C PRO A 521 34.31 -26.07 1.32
N HIS A 522 35.19 -27.02 0.97
CA HIS A 522 36.59 -26.73 0.62
C HIS A 522 36.77 -25.64 -0.45
N ALA A 523 35.76 -25.46 -1.31
CA ALA A 523 35.74 -24.41 -2.32
C ALA A 523 35.91 -23.00 -1.72
N PHE A 524 35.38 -22.74 -0.52
CA PHE A 524 35.44 -21.43 0.14
C PHE A 524 36.74 -21.18 0.91
N TRP A 525 37.56 -22.21 1.18
CA TRP A 525 38.74 -22.08 2.04
C TRP A 525 39.84 -21.20 1.46
N LYS A 526 39.86 -21.03 0.14
CA LYS A 526 40.82 -20.14 -0.55
C LYS A 526 40.47 -18.66 -0.38
N SER A 527 39.23 -18.34 0.02
CA SER A 527 38.77 -16.97 0.23
C SER A 527 39.14 -16.51 1.64
N LYS A 528 39.53 -15.23 1.80
CA LYS A 528 39.76 -14.65 3.14
C LYS A 528 38.47 -14.16 3.79
N ARG A 529 37.52 -13.71 2.97
CA ARG A 529 36.25 -13.11 3.38
C ARG A 529 35.11 -13.66 2.55
N LEU A 530 33.94 -13.75 3.16
CA LEU A 530 32.69 -14.21 2.54
C LEU A 530 31.64 -13.11 2.68
N LEU A 531 30.78 -13.02 1.67
CA LEU A 531 29.61 -12.17 1.65
C LEU A 531 28.38 -13.02 1.99
N LEU A 532 27.69 -12.69 3.08
CA LEU A 532 26.39 -13.25 3.41
C LEU A 532 25.31 -12.31 2.90
N ASN A 533 24.52 -12.79 1.95
CA ASN A 533 23.31 -12.13 1.49
C ASN A 533 22.10 -12.85 2.06
N THR A 534 21.13 -12.07 2.52
CA THR A 534 19.79 -12.55 2.91
C THR A 534 18.75 -11.73 2.17
N ALA A 535 17.50 -12.20 2.13
CA ALA A 535 16.42 -11.44 1.52
C ALA A 535 15.95 -10.24 2.39
N ALA A 536 16.27 -10.23 3.69
CA ALA A 536 15.69 -9.29 4.65
C ALA A 536 16.70 -8.26 5.22
N HIS A 537 18.00 -8.53 5.12
CA HIS A 537 19.04 -7.70 5.73
C HIS A 537 20.14 -7.35 4.73
N GLU A 538 20.78 -6.20 4.96
CA GLU A 538 21.94 -5.77 4.17
C GLU A 538 23.03 -6.85 4.14
N PRO A 539 23.76 -6.98 3.01
CA PRO A 539 24.89 -7.89 2.89
C PRO A 539 25.94 -7.72 3.99
N VAL A 540 26.32 -8.81 4.66
CA VAL A 540 27.35 -8.79 5.72
C VAL A 540 28.62 -9.47 5.23
N ILE A 541 29.77 -8.80 5.41
CA ILE A 541 31.07 -9.39 5.11
C ILE A 541 31.64 -10.04 6.38
N VAL A 542 31.92 -11.34 6.31
CA VAL A 542 32.48 -12.11 7.43
C VAL A 542 33.82 -12.76 7.03
N SER A 543 34.65 -13.03 8.03
CA SER A 543 35.88 -13.83 7.83
C SER A 543 35.55 -15.31 7.71
N VAL A 544 36.22 -16.03 6.81
CA VAL A 544 36.06 -17.50 6.69
C VAL A 544 36.32 -18.20 8.03
N HIS A 545 37.24 -17.68 8.85
CA HIS A 545 37.61 -18.28 10.13
C HIS A 545 36.54 -18.17 11.23
N SER A 546 35.60 -17.23 11.13
CA SER A 546 34.60 -16.97 12.19
C SER A 546 33.16 -16.94 11.68
N CYS A 547 32.93 -17.31 10.42
CA CYS A 547 31.63 -17.18 9.78
C CYS A 547 30.56 -18.15 10.30
N LEU A 548 30.93 -19.33 10.82
CA LEU A 548 29.98 -20.40 11.12
C LEU A 548 28.95 -20.02 12.18
N ALA A 549 29.34 -19.24 13.20
CA ALA A 549 28.42 -18.80 14.25
C ALA A 549 27.36 -17.85 13.68
N SER A 550 27.80 -16.80 12.97
CA SER A 550 26.90 -15.82 12.35
C SER A 550 26.02 -16.43 11.26
N LEU A 551 26.56 -17.37 10.47
CA LEU A 551 25.84 -18.09 9.44
C LEU A 551 24.70 -18.93 10.04
N ASN A 552 25.00 -19.75 11.07
CA ASN A 552 24.01 -20.60 11.70
C ASN A 552 22.92 -19.81 12.43
N ASP A 553 23.26 -18.67 13.04
CA ASP A 553 22.29 -17.79 13.68
C ASP A 553 21.31 -17.20 12.65
N THR A 554 21.84 -16.71 11.52
CA THR A 554 21.03 -16.18 10.41
C THR A 554 20.12 -17.26 9.81
N LEU A 555 20.61 -18.49 9.68
CA LEU A 555 19.86 -19.62 9.12
C LEU A 555 18.66 -20.05 9.97
N GLN A 556 18.57 -19.68 11.25
CA GLN A 556 17.38 -19.92 12.07
C GLN A 556 16.18 -19.11 11.57
N THR A 557 16.42 -17.93 11.01
CA THR A 557 15.38 -16.97 10.65
C THR A 557 15.17 -16.86 9.14
N HIS A 558 16.24 -16.95 8.33
CA HIS A 558 16.22 -16.72 6.89
C HIS A 558 17.08 -17.73 6.11
N ALA A 559 16.85 -17.85 4.80
CA ALA A 559 17.81 -18.54 3.92
C ALA A 559 19.02 -17.64 3.66
N VAL A 560 20.19 -18.24 3.44
CA VAL A 560 21.44 -17.50 3.23
C VAL A 560 22.03 -17.82 1.86
N PHE A 561 22.44 -16.77 1.16
CA PHE A 561 23.26 -16.87 -0.03
C PHE A 561 24.69 -16.42 0.26
N LEU A 562 25.60 -17.38 0.31
CA LEU A 562 27.00 -17.21 0.69
C LEU A 562 27.87 -17.08 -0.56
N GLN A 563 28.68 -16.04 -0.66
CA GLN A 563 29.56 -15.82 -1.82
C GLN A 563 31.00 -15.51 -1.39
N ALA A 564 31.97 -15.94 -2.19
CA ALA A 564 33.37 -15.57 -2.01
C ALA A 564 33.57 -14.05 -2.26
N SER A 565 33.85 -13.28 -1.20
CA SER A 565 33.92 -11.81 -1.28
C SER A 565 35.26 -11.34 -1.84
N HIS A 566 35.21 -10.58 -2.93
CA HIS A 566 36.30 -9.79 -3.50
C HIS A 566 35.76 -8.38 -3.80
N SER A 567 36.61 -7.37 -4.03
CA SER A 567 36.11 -6.00 -4.28
C SER A 567 35.25 -5.96 -5.56
N ALA A 568 33.98 -5.61 -5.40
CA ALA A 568 33.04 -5.43 -6.49
C ALA A 568 33.27 -4.10 -7.20
N LEU A 569 33.15 -4.11 -8.52
CA LEU A 569 33.27 -2.95 -9.39
C LEU A 569 32.01 -2.88 -10.26
N PHE A 570 31.40 -1.70 -10.33
CA PHE A 570 30.24 -1.50 -11.20
C PHE A 570 30.70 -1.16 -12.60
N PHE A 571 30.17 -1.89 -13.59
CA PHE A 571 30.45 -1.65 -14.99
C PHE A 571 29.17 -1.58 -15.81
N PHE A 572 29.12 -0.62 -16.72
CA PHE A 572 28.02 -0.53 -17.66
C PHE A 572 28.14 -1.57 -18.78
N PHE A 573 27.00 -1.98 -19.35
CA PHE A 573 26.94 -2.94 -20.45
C PHE A 573 27.83 -2.58 -21.63
N GLU A 574 27.93 -1.29 -21.98
CA GLU A 574 28.64 -0.86 -23.19
C GLU A 574 30.17 -0.85 -23.01
N ASN A 575 30.65 -0.45 -21.82
CA ASN A 575 32.08 -0.37 -21.52
C ASN A 575 32.74 -1.76 -21.45
N PHE A 576 31.95 -2.81 -21.20
CA PHE A 576 32.38 -4.21 -21.19
C PHE A 576 31.64 -5.07 -22.23
N SER A 577 31.09 -4.45 -23.27
CA SER A 577 30.29 -5.12 -24.31
C SER A 577 31.05 -6.22 -25.08
N GLN A 578 32.39 -6.18 -25.06
CA GLN A 578 33.26 -7.18 -25.67
C GLN A 578 33.60 -8.35 -24.73
N HIS A 579 33.21 -8.29 -23.46
CA HIS A 579 33.49 -9.36 -22.51
C HIS A 579 32.63 -10.61 -22.83
N PRO A 580 33.21 -11.82 -22.92
CA PRO A 580 32.50 -13.03 -23.35
C PRO A 580 31.21 -13.31 -22.55
N SER A 581 31.26 -13.18 -21.22
CA SER A 581 30.08 -13.38 -20.38
C SER A 581 29.02 -12.29 -20.59
N VAL A 582 29.40 -11.05 -20.89
CA VAL A 582 28.46 -9.95 -21.13
C VAL A 582 27.79 -10.10 -22.50
N GLN A 583 28.53 -10.58 -23.51
CA GLN A 583 27.96 -10.95 -24.81
C GLN A 583 26.96 -12.08 -24.70
N LYS A 584 27.31 -13.13 -23.94
CA LYS A 584 26.39 -14.25 -23.69
C LYS A 584 25.13 -13.80 -22.95
N LEU A 585 25.26 -12.95 -21.93
CA LEU A 585 24.08 -12.33 -21.28
C LEU A 585 23.26 -11.49 -22.27
N ARG A 586 23.93 -10.77 -23.18
CA ARG A 586 23.27 -9.88 -24.14
C ARG A 586 22.37 -10.65 -25.10
N GLU A 587 22.80 -11.85 -25.50
CA GLU A 587 22.02 -12.77 -26.33
C GLU A 587 20.91 -13.45 -25.52
N LEU A 588 21.21 -13.96 -24.33
CA LEU A 588 20.26 -14.72 -23.50
C LEU A 588 19.13 -13.88 -22.93
N LEU A 589 19.45 -12.68 -22.43
CA LEU A 589 18.51 -11.79 -21.75
C LEU A 589 18.06 -10.63 -22.64
N SER A 590 18.51 -10.58 -23.91
CA SER A 590 18.21 -9.49 -24.83
C SER A 590 18.46 -8.09 -24.24
N LEU A 591 19.62 -7.90 -23.62
CA LEU A 591 20.01 -6.65 -22.94
C LEU A 591 20.03 -5.39 -23.85
N ASN A 592 19.79 -5.56 -25.15
CA ASN A 592 19.58 -4.48 -26.12
C ASN A 592 18.20 -3.80 -25.98
N VAL A 593 17.23 -4.52 -25.43
CA VAL A 593 15.82 -4.10 -25.29
C VAL A 593 15.45 -3.94 -23.81
N LEU A 594 16.39 -4.18 -22.91
CA LEU A 594 16.25 -4.04 -21.46
C LEU A 594 17.15 -2.92 -20.92
N CYS A 595 16.70 -2.29 -19.83
CA CYS A 595 17.47 -1.33 -19.05
C CYS A 595 17.99 -1.96 -17.75
N GLY A 596 19.21 -1.62 -17.36
CA GLY A 596 19.88 -2.20 -16.20
C GLY A 596 21.39 -2.00 -16.25
N TYR A 597 22.09 -2.70 -15.36
CA TYR A 597 23.56 -2.70 -15.27
C TYR A 597 24.11 -4.06 -14.83
N VAL A 598 25.39 -4.30 -15.12
CA VAL A 598 26.09 -5.52 -14.69
C VAL A 598 27.09 -5.17 -13.61
N ILE A 599 27.14 -6.01 -12.59
CA ILE A 599 28.14 -5.91 -11.55
C ILE A 599 29.23 -6.92 -11.91
N LEU A 600 30.48 -6.46 -12.03
CA LEU A 600 31.63 -7.35 -12.21
C LEU A 600 32.50 -7.33 -10.95
N ILE A 601 33.14 -8.46 -10.66
CA ILE A 601 34.14 -8.57 -9.60
C ILE A 601 35.51 -8.81 -10.24
N LYS A 602 36.54 -8.16 -9.69
CA LYS A 602 37.92 -8.42 -10.08
C LYS A 602 38.50 -9.62 -9.31
N ARG A 603 39.00 -10.60 -10.06
CA ARG A 603 39.55 -11.88 -9.54
C ARG A 603 40.93 -11.75 -8.89
N ARG A 604 41.74 -10.75 -9.29
CA ARG A 604 43.11 -10.52 -8.80
C ARG A 604 43.31 -9.07 -8.38
N PHE A 605 43.63 -8.84 -7.11
CA PHE A 605 44.35 -7.63 -6.72
C PHE A 605 45.84 -7.87 -6.95
N ALA A 606 46.46 -7.06 -7.82
CA ALA A 606 47.87 -6.76 -7.63
C ALA A 606 47.98 -6.10 -6.24
N ALA A 607 48.88 -6.60 -5.40
CA ALA A 607 49.04 -6.14 -4.03
C ALA A 607 49.17 -4.60 -4.01
N LEU A 608 48.16 -3.90 -3.46
CA LEU A 608 48.36 -2.51 -3.10
C LEU A 608 49.26 -2.45 -1.86
N PRO A 609 50.10 -1.40 -1.72
CA PRO A 609 50.92 -1.21 -0.53
C PRO A 609 50.04 -1.10 0.71
N LYS A 610 50.57 -1.52 1.85
CA LYS A 610 49.96 -1.39 3.18
C LYS A 610 49.70 0.10 3.51
N THR A 611 48.53 0.61 3.16
CA THR A 611 47.98 1.84 3.75
C THR A 611 46.47 1.67 3.95
N ASP A 612 46.06 1.85 5.20
CA ASP A 612 44.71 1.97 5.75
C ASP A 612 43.72 0.82 5.53
N GLU A 613 43.87 -0.21 6.37
CA GLU A 613 42.93 -1.34 6.55
C GLU A 613 41.55 -0.93 7.12
N THR A 614 41.31 0.35 7.41
CA THR A 614 40.07 0.86 8.03
C THR A 614 39.09 1.53 7.06
N LEU A 615 39.45 1.73 5.79
CA LEU A 615 38.59 2.43 4.81
C LEU A 615 38.44 1.65 3.50
N ILE A 616 37.95 0.41 3.56
CA ILE A 616 37.24 -0.15 2.40
C ILE A 616 35.91 0.59 2.35
N LYS A 617 35.87 1.69 1.59
CA LYS A 617 34.64 2.47 1.34
C LYS A 617 33.52 1.48 1.01
N LYS A 618 32.42 1.54 1.78
CA LYS A 618 31.14 0.89 1.47
C LYS A 618 30.56 1.27 0.11
N VAL A 619 31.22 2.18 -0.61
CA VAL A 619 30.84 2.67 -1.94
C VAL A 619 31.70 1.98 -3.00
N PRO A 620 31.15 1.04 -3.78
CA PRO A 620 31.81 0.48 -4.96
C PRO A 620 32.29 1.59 -5.92
N SER A 621 33.48 1.40 -6.48
CA SER A 621 34.14 2.40 -7.31
C SER A 621 33.63 2.31 -8.76
N TYR A 622 32.99 3.35 -9.26
CA TYR A 622 32.57 3.42 -10.67
C TYR A 622 33.79 3.50 -11.60
N ARG A 623 33.90 2.59 -12.56
CA ARG A 623 34.95 2.63 -13.60
C ARG A 623 34.34 2.71 -14.99
N ARG A 624 34.73 3.72 -15.75
CA ARG A 624 34.32 3.92 -17.15
C ARG A 624 35.05 3.02 -18.16
N GLY A 625 36.09 2.30 -17.74
CA GLY A 625 36.86 1.40 -18.60
C GLY A 625 37.89 0.60 -17.82
N MET A 626 38.59 -0.29 -18.53
CA MET A 626 39.72 -1.04 -17.99
C MET A 626 40.97 -0.17 -17.90
N ASN A 627 41.81 -0.41 -16.89
CA ASN A 627 43.16 0.16 -16.87
C ASN A 627 44.06 -0.59 -17.87
N GLY A 628 45.13 0.05 -18.35
CA GLY A 628 46.01 -0.51 -19.40
C GLY A 628 46.63 -1.88 -19.10
N ASP A 629 46.70 -2.27 -17.81
CA ASP A 629 47.29 -3.54 -17.35
C ASP A 629 46.24 -4.64 -17.08
N GLU A 630 44.95 -4.37 -17.28
CA GLU A 630 43.87 -5.29 -16.96
C GLU A 630 43.40 -6.05 -18.22
N THR A 631 42.98 -7.29 -18.06
CA THR A 631 42.37 -8.09 -19.14
C THR A 631 40.92 -8.47 -18.81
N PHE A 632 40.08 -8.76 -19.80
CA PHE A 632 38.70 -9.20 -19.57
C PHE A 632 38.63 -10.44 -18.66
N SER A 633 39.61 -11.35 -18.76
CA SER A 633 39.74 -12.56 -17.94
C SER A 633 39.93 -12.30 -16.44
N ASP A 634 40.29 -11.07 -16.05
CA ASP A 634 40.43 -10.66 -14.65
C ASP A 634 39.09 -10.34 -14.00
N PHE A 635 37.99 -10.30 -14.78
CA PHE A 635 36.66 -9.93 -14.32
C PHE A 635 35.70 -11.12 -14.39
N LEU A 636 34.81 -11.21 -13.40
CA LEU A 636 33.73 -12.19 -13.34
C LEU A 636 32.41 -11.46 -13.16
N VAL A 637 31.34 -11.96 -13.79
CA VAL A 637 30.00 -11.44 -13.54
C VAL A 637 29.57 -11.80 -12.12
N LEU A 638 29.23 -10.78 -11.34
CA LEU A 638 28.60 -10.94 -10.03
C LEU A 638 27.08 -10.92 -10.17
N ASP A 639 26.54 -9.95 -10.89
CA ASP A 639 25.10 -9.78 -10.99
C ASP A 639 24.68 -9.08 -12.28
N CYS A 640 23.43 -9.27 -12.67
CA CYS A 640 22.77 -8.56 -13.75
C CYS A 640 21.50 -7.93 -13.19
N VAL A 641 21.58 -6.65 -12.82
CA VAL A 641 20.49 -5.91 -12.21
C VAL A 641 19.72 -5.19 -13.30
N PHE A 642 18.40 -5.32 -13.26
CA PHE A 642 17.52 -4.64 -14.19
C PHE A 642 16.82 -3.47 -13.50
N GLY A 643 16.44 -2.47 -14.29
CA GLY A 643 15.83 -1.24 -13.80
C GLY A 643 16.84 -0.14 -13.51
N ILE A 644 16.40 0.85 -12.73
CA ILE A 644 17.14 2.09 -12.47
C ILE A 644 17.61 2.08 -11.01
N PRO A 645 18.93 2.15 -10.73
CA PRO A 645 19.44 2.27 -9.37
C PRO A 645 19.21 3.70 -8.90
N LEU A 646 18.08 3.95 -8.24
CA LEU A 646 17.66 5.27 -7.78
C LEU A 646 18.69 5.98 -6.89
N PHE A 647 19.57 5.23 -6.24
CA PHE A 647 20.53 5.72 -5.24
C PHE A 647 21.97 5.79 -5.77
N ASP A 648 22.18 5.62 -7.07
CA ASP A 648 23.48 5.82 -7.74
C ASP A 648 23.31 6.89 -8.84
N GLU A 649 23.69 8.13 -8.52
CA GLU A 649 23.45 9.28 -9.40
C GLU A 649 24.05 9.12 -10.81
N PRO A 650 25.35 8.81 -10.94
CA PRO A 650 25.96 8.56 -12.24
C PRO A 650 25.27 7.44 -13.03
N LEU A 651 24.95 6.32 -12.37
CA LEU A 651 24.43 5.14 -13.04
C LEU A 651 22.98 5.34 -13.50
N SER A 652 22.14 5.93 -12.66
CA SER A 652 20.76 6.29 -13.00
C SER A 652 20.70 7.24 -14.20
N ARG A 653 21.52 8.31 -14.21
CA ARG A 653 21.58 9.27 -15.33
C ARG A 653 21.91 8.57 -16.65
N ILE A 654 22.87 7.66 -16.64
CA ILE A 654 23.30 6.90 -17.83
C ILE A 654 22.19 5.96 -18.31
N ILE A 655 21.52 5.25 -17.39
CA ILE A 655 20.42 4.33 -17.73
C ILE A 655 19.24 5.11 -18.31
N CYS A 656 18.84 6.23 -17.71
CA CYS A 656 17.78 7.09 -18.24
C CYS A 656 18.11 7.63 -19.63
N GLN A 657 19.35 8.08 -19.88
CA GLN A 657 19.80 8.51 -21.21
C GLN A 657 19.70 7.39 -22.24
N ARG A 658 20.03 6.15 -21.86
CA ARG A 658 19.91 4.99 -22.74
C ARG A 658 18.46 4.64 -23.05
N ILE A 659 17.57 4.71 -22.06
CA ILE A 659 16.13 4.47 -22.26
C ILE A 659 15.61 5.43 -23.34
N LYS A 660 15.99 6.71 -23.27
CA LYS A 660 15.66 7.73 -24.27
C LYS A 660 16.30 7.44 -25.64
N SER A 661 17.62 7.23 -25.69
CA SER A 661 18.35 7.06 -26.96
C SER A 661 17.98 5.80 -27.72
N THR A 662 17.61 4.73 -27.02
CA THR A 662 17.19 3.45 -27.61
C THR A 662 15.70 3.41 -27.93
N SER A 663 14.93 4.44 -27.54
CA SER A 663 13.46 4.47 -27.59
C SER A 663 12.88 3.12 -27.15
N LEU A 664 13.30 2.66 -25.97
CA LEU A 664 12.99 1.32 -25.45
C LEU A 664 11.48 1.05 -25.47
N PHE A 665 10.70 2.11 -25.22
CA PHE A 665 9.25 2.13 -25.17
C PHE A 665 8.57 2.46 -26.53
N ALA A 666 9.16 2.08 -27.66
CA ALA A 666 8.58 2.30 -29.00
C ALA A 666 7.71 1.09 -29.46
N PRO A 667 6.49 1.31 -30.01
CA PRO A 667 5.50 0.26 -30.32
C PRO A 667 6.04 -0.96 -31.09
N LYS A 668 7.00 -0.73 -32.00
CA LYS A 668 7.59 -1.76 -32.85
C LYS A 668 8.56 -2.71 -32.14
N LYS A 669 9.06 -2.38 -30.94
CA LYS A 669 9.96 -3.24 -30.15
C LYS A 669 9.23 -4.11 -29.13
N TYR A 670 7.96 -3.84 -28.86
CA TYR A 670 7.17 -4.56 -27.84
C TYR A 670 6.72 -5.96 -28.28
N LEU A 671 6.52 -6.18 -29.58
CA LEU A 671 5.97 -7.44 -30.11
C LEU A 671 6.98 -8.61 -30.12
N ASP A 672 8.28 -8.33 -30.11
CA ASP A 672 9.32 -9.36 -30.24
C ASP A 672 9.81 -9.92 -28.90
N PHE A 673 9.30 -9.42 -27.77
CA PHE A 673 9.86 -9.76 -26.47
C PHE A 673 8.81 -10.27 -25.49
N CYS A 674 8.85 -11.57 -25.26
CA CYS A 674 8.17 -12.21 -24.17
C CYS A 674 9.24 -12.97 -23.36
N PHE A 675 9.55 -12.53 -22.14
CA PHE A 675 10.31 -13.36 -21.18
C PHE A 675 9.65 -14.76 -21.00
N SER A 676 8.38 -14.91 -21.41
CA SER A 676 7.67 -16.19 -21.47
C SER A 676 8.41 -17.26 -22.28
N SER A 677 9.24 -16.91 -23.27
CA SER A 677 10.06 -17.89 -24.01
C SER A 677 11.22 -18.46 -23.18
N LEU A 678 11.67 -17.76 -22.12
CA LEU A 678 12.59 -18.28 -21.10
C LEU A 678 11.87 -19.03 -19.97
N VAL A 679 10.58 -18.74 -19.75
CA VAL A 679 9.74 -19.33 -18.68
C VAL A 679 9.00 -20.59 -19.13
N SER A 680 8.78 -20.75 -20.44
CA SER A 680 7.90 -21.79 -21.01
C SER A 680 8.43 -23.23 -20.89
N ASP A 681 9.69 -23.44 -20.54
CA ASP A 681 10.29 -24.77 -20.53
C ASP A 681 10.49 -25.39 -19.13
N ASP A 682 10.20 -24.68 -18.03
CA ASP A 682 10.20 -25.27 -16.68
C ASP A 682 9.55 -24.31 -15.65
N SER A 683 8.26 -24.52 -15.35
CA SER A 683 7.52 -23.79 -14.32
C SER A 683 8.06 -23.95 -12.89
N TYR A 684 9.06 -24.81 -12.68
CA TYR A 684 9.70 -25.08 -11.39
C TYR A 684 11.06 -24.37 -11.19
N ARG A 685 11.58 -23.63 -12.18
CA ARG A 685 12.92 -23.01 -12.11
C ARG A 685 13.04 -21.81 -11.17
N TRP A 686 11.93 -21.24 -10.69
CA TRP A 686 11.93 -20.00 -9.92
C TRP A 686 11.52 -20.16 -8.45
N LEU A 687 11.21 -21.39 -8.01
CA LEU A 687 10.99 -21.68 -6.59
C LEU A 687 12.33 -21.80 -5.86
N PRO A 688 12.45 -21.28 -4.62
CA PRO A 688 13.67 -21.40 -3.84
C PRO A 688 14.02 -22.88 -3.63
N PRO A 689 15.30 -23.26 -3.80
CA PRO A 689 15.74 -24.64 -3.59
C PRO A 689 15.40 -25.12 -2.18
N THR A 690 14.90 -26.36 -2.06
CA THR A 690 14.69 -27.01 -0.76
C THR A 690 15.97 -27.63 -0.19
N GLN A 691 17.03 -27.70 -1.01
CA GLN A 691 18.32 -28.29 -0.65
C GLN A 691 19.46 -27.28 -0.84
N PRO A 692 20.58 -27.41 -0.10
CA PRO A 692 21.75 -26.57 -0.31
C PRO A 692 22.37 -26.80 -1.69
N LEU A 693 22.67 -25.72 -2.39
CA LEU A 693 23.28 -25.76 -3.72
C LEU A 693 24.60 -25.02 -3.73
N LEU A 694 25.66 -25.68 -4.21
CA LEU A 694 27.00 -25.13 -4.33
C LEU A 694 27.38 -24.93 -5.80
N PHE A 695 27.78 -23.71 -6.14
CA PHE A 695 28.47 -23.38 -7.37
C PHE A 695 29.98 -23.30 -7.12
N ASP A 696 30.73 -24.22 -7.71
CA ASP A 696 32.18 -24.37 -7.50
C ASP A 696 33.05 -23.52 -8.45
N GLY A 697 32.43 -22.69 -9.29
CA GLY A 697 33.08 -21.93 -10.34
C GLY A 697 32.84 -22.48 -11.74
N SER A 698 32.26 -23.69 -11.87
CA SER A 698 31.97 -24.32 -13.16
C SER A 698 30.59 -24.94 -13.24
N ASN A 699 30.12 -25.63 -12.18
CA ASN A 699 28.84 -26.31 -12.16
C ASN A 699 28.11 -26.12 -10.84
N ILE A 700 26.79 -26.36 -10.84
CA ILE A 700 25.95 -26.38 -9.64
C ILE A 700 25.75 -27.83 -9.21
N SER A 701 26.04 -28.12 -7.94
CA SER A 701 25.81 -29.41 -7.32
C SER A 701 24.97 -29.27 -6.05
N VAL A 702 24.19 -30.31 -5.74
CA VAL A 702 23.53 -30.43 -4.42
C VAL A 702 24.62 -30.76 -3.41
N TYR A 703 24.74 -29.92 -2.37
CA TYR A 703 25.73 -30.12 -1.32
C TYR A 703 25.05 -30.67 -0.07
N THR A 704 25.57 -31.77 0.45
CA THR A 704 25.11 -32.35 1.72
C THR A 704 26.16 -32.03 2.78
N PHE A 705 25.73 -31.34 3.85
CA PHE A 705 26.62 -31.07 4.98
C PHE A 705 26.90 -32.37 5.75
N PRO A 706 28.16 -32.57 6.23
CA PRO A 706 28.53 -33.73 7.04
C PRO A 706 27.95 -33.68 8.46
#